data_AF-A0A3Q7UVX0-F1
#
_entry.id   AF-A0A3Q7UVX0-F1
#
_cell.length_a   1.000
_cell.length_b   1.000
_cell.length_c   1.000
_cell.angle_alpha   90.00
_cell.angle_beta   90.00
_cell.angle_gamma   90.00
#
_symmetry.space_group_name_H-M   'P 1'
#
loop_
_entity.id
_entity.type
_entity.pdbx_description
1 polymer ?
#
loop_
_entity_poly.entity_id
_entity_poly.type
_entity_poly.pdbx_seq_one_letter_code
_entity_poly.pdbx_strand_id
1 'polypeptide(L)'
;MVQLYNLHPFGSQQVVPCKLEPERFCGGGRDALFVAAGCKVEAFAVAGQELCQPRCAFSTLGRVLCLAYSEAGDYLAAIEEKNKATFLRAYVNWRSKRTENCRVCIRMVGHNVEAPFNDTYKDQMSIIEMPLTEAPLCISCCPAKGDLLVGCTNKLVLFSLKCQIINEEFSILDFERSLIIHISNIIPVEISFCVGYIALMSDLEVLILKLKSDPKNGENVNHQPHKTNNPMKQTEGASNETLQLESDDFVICQKPMELLGEKSSQSGISVTLESTGLADEKIKYYHVQHLLYKRFAPDISSYVLADDIKLHSLQLLPIYQTGSLTSGRKNLSQEKELLSLFCFFSLPHVGYLYMVVKSVELMSVYQYPEKSQQAVLTPQFLHVIASNNLQCFTVRCSAAAAREEDPYVDTTLKACPPVSMDVCALRIQLFIGLKAICHFKNHLILLTKADPETIPERRESPKRLLSRKGTSVKLKTPPVAEAGWNLYIVDTISPVQLYKEMVDYSNTYKTAKTQSCIHLLSEAHLLVRAALMDASQLEPGEKAELLEAFKESCGHLGDCYSRLDTQYSHLALPYYKMSGLSMAEVLTRADWVLEDGSQKYERGLIFYINHSLYENLDEELSEELAAKVVEMFHVAEPKQLPHILCSPSMKNINPLTAMSYLRKLDTSGFSSILVTLTKAALALKMGDLDMHRNEMKSHPEMKLVCGFILEPRLLMHQRKGQIVPTELAAHLKDTQPGLLVAAVLGLQKNNKMGIEEADSFFKVLCGKDEDIIPQLLVDLWEAQLVAGLPDVVLQELFFKLTSQYIWRLSKRQPPDTIPLRTSEDLINACSHYGLIYPWVNVLISSDSLVDKSYREDLSKLQSLICGPSFDIASIIPFLEPLSEDTIAGLSVHVLCHTRLKEYEHCIDTLLERCPEAIIPYANHELKEENRTLWWKKLLPELCHRIKCDGEKGQLYLSSLKETLSVVAVELELRDFLNVLPEDGTAAFFLPYLLYCSRKKSLT
;
A
#
# COMPACT_ATOMS: atom_id res chain seq x y z
N MET A 1 -28.83 20.07 5.19
CA MET A 1 -28.76 20.94 6.38
C MET A 1 -27.35 20.79 6.91
N VAL A 2 -26.52 21.84 6.86
CA VAL A 2 -25.10 21.78 7.23
C VAL A 2 -24.98 21.69 8.75
N GLN A 3 -24.16 20.76 9.27
CA GLN A 3 -23.90 20.68 10.72
C GLN A 3 -23.03 21.87 11.16
N LEU A 4 -23.35 22.46 12.32
CA LEU A 4 -22.61 23.60 12.88
C LEU A 4 -21.93 23.18 14.19
N TYR A 5 -20.61 23.32 14.25
CA TYR A 5 -19.83 23.13 15.48
C TYR A 5 -19.22 24.45 15.92
N ASN A 6 -19.41 24.81 17.19
CA ASN A 6 -18.92 26.08 17.73
C ASN A 6 -17.44 25.97 18.16
N LEU A 7 -16.55 25.79 17.18
CA LEU A 7 -15.08 25.68 17.35
C LEU A 7 -14.40 26.94 16.84
N HIS A 8 -13.22 27.29 17.36
CA HIS A 8 -12.53 28.54 17.00
C HIS A 8 -11.39 28.28 16.01
N PRO A 9 -11.58 28.40 14.68
CA PRO A 9 -10.50 28.18 13.72
C PRO A 9 -9.53 29.37 13.60
N PHE A 10 -9.84 30.50 14.24
CA PHE A 10 -9.08 31.75 14.14
C PHE A 10 -8.39 32.08 15.47
N GLY A 11 -7.12 32.44 15.39
CA GLY A 11 -6.27 32.82 16.51
C GLY A 11 -6.19 34.33 16.69
N SER A 12 -5.00 34.90 16.47
CA SER A 12 -4.72 36.32 16.67
C SER A 12 -5.15 37.17 15.46
N GLN A 13 -5.38 38.47 15.69
CA GLN A 13 -5.63 39.43 14.61
C GLN A 13 -4.73 40.65 14.78
N GLN A 14 -4.19 41.16 13.67
CA GLN A 14 -3.38 42.37 13.62
C GLN A 14 -3.80 43.26 12.45
N VAL A 15 -3.65 44.57 12.61
CA VAL A 15 -3.95 45.55 11.55
C VAL A 15 -2.67 45.88 10.81
N VAL A 16 -2.71 45.81 9.47
CA VAL A 16 -1.58 46.19 8.62
C VAL A 16 -1.46 47.72 8.63
N PRO A 17 -0.27 48.29 8.91
CA PRO A 17 -0.07 49.74 9.01
C PRO A 17 0.04 50.41 7.61
N CYS A 18 -0.99 50.24 6.78
CA CYS A 18 -1.09 50.85 5.46
C CYS A 18 -1.31 52.36 5.56
N LYS A 19 -0.65 53.14 4.69
CA LYS A 19 -0.83 54.61 4.63
C LYS A 19 -1.96 55.05 3.71
N LEU A 20 -2.27 54.23 2.71
CA LEU A 20 -3.26 54.49 1.67
C LEU A 20 -4.27 53.34 1.63
N GLU A 21 -5.48 53.63 1.14
CA GLU A 21 -6.52 52.62 0.97
C GLU A 21 -6.03 51.51 0.01
N PRO A 22 -6.04 50.24 0.44
CA PRO A 22 -5.62 49.13 -0.40
C PRO A 22 -6.65 48.87 -1.50
N GLU A 23 -6.22 48.96 -2.76
CA GLU A 23 -7.06 48.61 -3.92
C GLU A 23 -6.91 47.13 -4.30
N ARG A 24 -5.70 46.59 -4.21
CA ARG A 24 -5.37 45.18 -4.45
C ARG A 24 -4.34 44.69 -3.44
N PHE A 25 -4.39 43.42 -3.10
CA PHE A 25 -3.38 42.79 -2.25
C PHE A 25 -3.23 41.31 -2.59
N CYS A 26 -2.04 40.75 -2.33
CA CYS A 26 -1.77 39.32 -2.48
C CYS A 26 -0.65 38.88 -1.54
N GLY A 27 -0.68 37.60 -1.13
CA GLY A 27 0.42 36.99 -0.39
C GLY A 27 1.68 36.82 -1.25
N GLY A 28 2.84 37.03 -0.66
CA GLY A 28 4.16 37.06 -1.29
C GLY A 28 5.04 35.88 -0.90
N GLY A 29 4.56 34.65 -1.08
CA GLY A 29 5.30 33.43 -0.76
C GLY A 29 5.46 33.25 0.75
N ARG A 30 6.70 33.07 1.24
CA ARG A 30 6.93 32.62 2.62
C ARG A 30 6.77 33.70 3.70
N ASP A 31 6.97 34.98 3.38
CA ASP A 31 7.21 35.98 4.41
C ASP A 31 6.76 37.41 4.03
N ALA A 32 5.95 37.58 2.99
CA ALA A 32 5.56 38.89 2.50
C ALA A 32 4.06 39.04 2.22
N LEU A 33 3.54 40.25 2.42
CA LEU A 33 2.23 40.70 1.97
C LEU A 33 2.42 41.92 1.06
N PHE A 34 1.89 41.86 -0.16
CA PHE A 34 1.89 42.99 -1.08
C PHE A 34 0.56 43.71 -1.04
N VAL A 35 0.63 45.03 -0.92
CA VAL A 35 -0.53 45.92 -0.91
C VAL A 35 -0.32 47.01 -1.96
N ALA A 36 -1.23 47.09 -2.93
CA ALA A 36 -1.22 48.09 -3.98
C ALA A 36 -2.29 49.16 -3.72
N ALA A 37 -1.89 50.43 -3.80
CA ALA A 37 -2.75 51.60 -3.74
C ALA A 37 -2.37 52.56 -4.87
N GLY A 38 -3.26 52.74 -5.85
CA GLY A 38 -2.95 53.49 -7.07
C GLY A 38 -1.74 52.93 -7.84
N CYS A 39 -0.67 53.73 -7.92
CA CYS A 39 0.59 53.38 -8.60
C CYS A 39 1.73 53.01 -7.62
N LYS A 40 1.41 52.64 -6.38
CA LYS A 40 2.40 52.28 -5.36
C LYS A 40 2.09 50.90 -4.79
N VAL A 41 3.12 50.08 -4.67
CA VAL A 41 3.07 48.76 -4.02
C VAL A 41 3.95 48.81 -2.78
N GLU A 42 3.36 48.47 -1.64
CA GLU A 42 4.04 48.31 -0.36
C GLU A 42 4.12 46.82 -0.04
N ALA A 43 5.32 46.33 0.28
CA ALA A 43 5.56 44.97 0.72
C ALA A 43 5.81 44.99 2.22
N PHE A 44 5.04 44.20 2.97
CA PHE A 44 5.18 44.03 4.40
C PHE A 44 5.74 42.66 4.72
N ALA A 45 6.66 42.58 5.69
CA ALA A 45 7.15 41.32 6.21
C ALA A 45 6.13 40.75 7.21
N VAL A 46 5.76 39.48 7.00
CA VAL A 46 4.86 38.73 7.88
C VAL A 46 5.66 37.58 8.47
N ALA A 47 6.11 37.75 9.72
CA ALA A 47 6.93 36.79 10.45
C ALA A 47 6.37 36.57 11.86
N GLY A 48 5.74 35.41 12.09
CA GLY A 48 5.31 34.97 13.42
C GLY A 48 4.35 35.94 14.14
N GLN A 49 4.44 35.97 15.47
CA GLN A 49 3.62 36.82 16.36
C GLN A 49 4.06 38.30 16.41
N GLU A 50 5.08 38.70 15.65
CA GLU A 50 5.52 40.09 15.61
C GLU A 50 4.57 40.96 14.77
N LEU A 51 4.46 42.24 15.15
CA LEU A 51 3.68 43.21 14.38
C LEU A 51 4.22 43.31 12.95
N CYS A 52 3.32 43.19 11.97
CA CYS A 52 3.61 43.34 10.54
C CYS A 52 4.45 44.61 10.25
N GLN A 53 5.67 44.43 9.71
CA GLN A 53 6.61 45.53 9.46
C GLN A 53 6.74 45.84 7.96
N PRO A 54 6.80 47.13 7.55
CA PRO A 54 7.05 47.48 6.16
C PRO A 54 8.47 47.06 5.75
N ARG A 55 8.60 46.30 4.66
CA ARG A 55 9.88 45.80 4.14
C ARG A 55 10.44 46.70 3.04
N CYS A 56 9.64 47.00 2.02
CA CYS A 56 10.01 47.89 0.94
C CYS A 56 8.77 48.46 0.25
N ALA A 57 8.92 49.56 -0.47
CA ALA A 57 7.87 50.11 -1.30
C ALA A 57 8.45 50.54 -2.66
N PHE A 58 7.64 50.40 -3.71
CA PHE A 58 8.03 50.80 -5.05
C PHE A 58 6.84 51.31 -5.86
N SER A 59 7.12 52.21 -6.79
CA SER A 59 6.13 52.72 -7.73
C SER A 59 6.02 51.82 -8.96
N THR A 60 4.79 51.56 -9.38
CA THR A 60 4.46 50.94 -10.66
C THR A 60 4.37 52.00 -11.75
N LEU A 61 4.34 51.60 -13.02
CA LEU A 61 4.32 52.53 -14.15
C LEU A 61 2.91 53.03 -14.49
N GLY A 62 1.86 52.33 -14.02
CA GLY A 62 0.46 52.72 -14.05
C GLY A 62 -0.30 52.24 -12.81
N ARG A 63 -1.61 52.52 -12.75
CA ARG A 63 -2.49 52.10 -11.64
C ARG A 63 -2.69 50.58 -11.67
N VAL A 64 -2.49 49.91 -10.55
CA VAL A 64 -2.60 48.44 -10.47
C VAL A 64 -4.07 48.01 -10.51
N LEU A 65 -4.46 47.27 -11.54
CA LEU A 65 -5.79 46.68 -11.68
C LEU A 65 -5.87 45.23 -11.18
N CYS A 66 -4.79 44.47 -11.32
CA CYS A 66 -4.66 43.09 -10.87
C CYS A 66 -3.23 42.85 -10.39
N LEU A 67 -3.08 42.01 -9.36
CA LEU A 67 -1.79 41.72 -8.74
C LEU A 67 -1.74 40.24 -8.36
N ALA A 68 -0.68 39.54 -8.77
CA ALA A 68 -0.45 38.14 -8.43
C ALA A 68 1.04 37.88 -8.21
N TYR A 69 1.37 37.09 -7.18
CA TYR A 69 2.74 36.71 -6.87
C TYR A 69 3.00 35.24 -7.21
N SER A 70 4.16 34.95 -7.78
CA SER A 70 4.63 33.59 -8.06
C SER A 70 5.68 33.21 -7.03
N GLU A 71 5.40 32.22 -6.18
CA GLU A 71 6.41 31.71 -5.23
C GLU A 71 7.50 30.92 -5.94
N ALA A 72 7.14 30.06 -6.90
CA ALA A 72 8.09 29.26 -7.65
C ALA A 72 9.05 30.11 -8.51
N GLY A 73 8.57 31.25 -9.02
CA GLY A 73 9.37 32.18 -9.84
C GLY A 73 9.89 33.42 -9.11
N ASP A 74 9.55 33.61 -7.83
CA ASP A 74 9.87 34.81 -7.04
C ASP A 74 9.68 36.15 -7.79
N TYR A 75 8.50 36.34 -8.38
CA TYR A 75 8.14 37.58 -9.08
C TYR A 75 6.71 38.01 -8.80
N LEU A 76 6.46 39.31 -8.96
CA LEU A 76 5.14 39.92 -8.83
C LEU A 76 4.64 40.34 -10.21
N ALA A 77 3.54 39.76 -10.69
CA ALA A 77 2.88 40.14 -11.94
C ALA A 77 1.77 41.15 -11.66
N ALA A 78 1.66 42.16 -12.52
CA ALA A 78 0.62 43.18 -12.44
C ALA A 78 0.01 43.48 -13.81
N ILE A 79 -1.30 43.68 -13.83
CA ILE A 79 -1.98 44.39 -14.91
C ILE A 79 -2.12 45.84 -14.45
N GLU A 80 -1.58 46.77 -15.25
CA GLU A 80 -1.55 48.19 -14.92
C GLU A 80 -2.27 49.03 -15.97
N GLU A 81 -3.06 50.00 -15.52
CA GLU A 81 -3.68 51.00 -16.37
C GLU A 81 -2.83 52.27 -16.44
N LYS A 82 -2.47 52.68 -17.65
CA LYS A 82 -1.83 53.96 -17.93
C LYS A 82 -2.44 54.57 -19.18
N ASN A 83 -2.90 55.81 -19.09
CA ASN A 83 -3.52 56.52 -20.23
C ASN A 83 -4.69 55.74 -20.88
N LYS A 84 -5.53 55.07 -20.07
CA LYS A 84 -6.65 54.21 -20.52
C LYS A 84 -6.24 52.96 -21.33
N ALA A 85 -4.96 52.62 -21.35
CA ALA A 85 -4.46 51.35 -21.90
C ALA A 85 -3.97 50.46 -20.76
N THR A 86 -4.17 49.16 -20.88
CA THR A 86 -3.72 48.16 -19.91
C THR A 86 -2.42 47.50 -20.37
N PHE A 87 -1.49 47.29 -19.44
CA PHE A 87 -0.17 46.74 -19.68
C PHE A 87 0.11 45.60 -18.71
N LEU A 88 0.77 44.54 -19.20
CA LEU A 88 1.23 43.43 -18.37
C LEU A 88 2.71 43.60 -18.04
N ARG A 89 3.03 43.55 -16.74
CA ARG A 89 4.41 43.70 -16.24
C ARG A 89 4.71 42.66 -15.15
N ALA A 90 5.95 42.17 -15.14
CA ALA A 90 6.48 41.37 -14.05
C ALA A 90 7.62 42.12 -13.35
N TYR A 91 7.56 42.15 -12.02
CA TYR A 91 8.52 42.79 -11.13
C TYR A 91 9.36 41.70 -10.45
N VAL A 92 10.65 41.69 -10.71
CA VAL A 92 11.61 40.71 -10.20
C VAL A 92 12.69 41.40 -9.35
N ASN A 93 13.35 40.66 -8.46
CA ASN A 93 14.34 41.21 -7.52
C ASN A 93 13.79 42.38 -6.68
N TRP A 94 12.49 42.34 -6.37
CA TRP A 94 11.81 43.39 -5.61
C TRP A 94 12.39 43.56 -4.20
N ARG A 95 12.96 42.50 -3.60
CA ARG A 95 13.64 42.53 -2.28
C ARG A 95 14.87 43.44 -2.26
N SER A 96 15.50 43.70 -3.42
CA SER A 96 16.71 44.53 -3.49
C SER A 96 16.40 46.03 -3.42
N LYS A 97 15.11 46.42 -3.46
CA LYS A 97 14.67 47.81 -3.34
C LYS A 97 14.63 48.28 -1.88
N ARG A 98 15.80 48.69 -1.35
CA ARG A 98 15.93 49.18 0.04
C ARG A 98 15.46 50.64 0.24
N THR A 99 15.44 51.46 -0.81
CA THR A 99 14.98 52.86 -0.77
C THR A 99 14.17 53.23 -2.03
N GLU A 100 13.28 54.22 -1.97
CA GLU A 100 12.47 54.65 -3.13
C GLU A 100 13.34 55.11 -4.33
N ASN A 101 14.57 55.58 -4.07
CA ASN A 101 15.51 56.10 -5.08
C ASN A 101 16.43 55.03 -5.72
N CYS A 102 16.25 53.74 -5.40
CA CYS A 102 17.01 52.67 -6.05
C CYS A 102 16.71 52.63 -7.57
N ARG A 103 17.77 52.57 -8.38
CA ARG A 103 17.65 52.44 -9.86
C ARG A 103 16.82 51.19 -10.20
N VAL A 104 15.97 51.28 -11.21
CA VAL A 104 15.14 50.15 -11.70
C VAL A 104 15.50 49.89 -13.16
N CYS A 105 15.69 48.63 -13.52
CA CYS A 105 15.94 48.22 -14.91
C CYS A 105 14.60 47.88 -15.58
N ILE A 106 14.32 48.40 -16.77
CA ILE A 106 13.11 48.07 -17.53
C ILE A 106 13.56 47.39 -18.81
N ARG A 107 12.98 46.23 -19.11
CA ARG A 107 13.28 45.44 -20.31
C ARG A 107 12.04 44.76 -20.87
N MET A 108 12.07 44.44 -22.15
CA MET A 108 11.02 43.66 -22.81
C MET A 108 11.30 42.17 -22.66
N VAL A 109 10.24 41.35 -22.62
CA VAL A 109 10.35 39.87 -22.66
C VAL A 109 11.23 39.43 -23.83
N GLY A 110 12.20 38.54 -23.56
CA GLY A 110 13.07 37.94 -24.57
C GLY A 110 14.15 38.87 -25.14
N HIS A 111 14.27 40.10 -24.65
CA HIS A 111 15.31 41.02 -25.07
C HIS A 111 16.62 40.76 -24.30
N ASN A 112 17.65 40.27 -25.00
CA ASN A 112 18.99 40.09 -24.44
C ASN A 112 19.66 41.44 -24.21
N VAL A 113 20.14 41.69 -22.99
CA VAL A 113 20.87 42.91 -22.65
C VAL A 113 22.33 42.74 -23.09
N GLU A 114 22.66 43.14 -24.31
CA GLU A 114 24.05 43.20 -24.79
C GLU A 114 24.76 44.45 -24.21
N ALA A 115 25.22 44.38 -22.97
CA ALA A 115 26.08 45.40 -22.34
C ALA A 115 27.00 44.75 -21.29
N PRO A 116 28.21 45.29 -21.02
CA PRO A 116 29.13 44.67 -20.08
C PRO A 116 28.52 44.64 -18.67
N PHE A 117 28.27 43.42 -18.17
CA PHE A 117 27.68 43.17 -16.86
C PHE A 117 28.61 43.66 -15.74
N ASN A 118 28.22 44.73 -15.04
CA ASN A 118 28.81 45.09 -13.75
C ASN A 118 28.10 44.33 -12.62
N ASP A 119 28.84 43.97 -11.56
CA ASP A 119 28.33 43.26 -10.37
C ASP A 119 27.13 43.95 -9.66
N THR A 120 26.84 45.21 -10.01
CA THR A 120 25.73 46.02 -9.45
C THR A 120 24.33 45.61 -9.92
N TYR A 121 24.19 44.73 -10.93
CA TYR A 121 22.88 44.26 -11.42
C TYR A 121 22.21 43.21 -10.52
N LYS A 122 22.96 42.47 -9.69
CA LYS A 122 22.41 41.48 -8.74
C LYS A 122 21.47 42.11 -7.71
N ASP A 123 21.74 43.37 -7.32
CA ASP A 123 20.99 44.11 -6.30
C ASP A 123 19.98 45.12 -6.90
N GLN A 124 19.67 45.00 -8.19
CA GLN A 124 18.74 45.92 -8.85
C GLN A 124 17.38 45.26 -9.14
N MET A 125 16.30 45.94 -8.76
CA MET A 125 14.94 45.56 -9.16
C MET A 125 14.79 45.72 -10.68
N SER A 126 14.15 44.75 -11.34
CA SER A 126 13.84 44.86 -12.77
C SER A 126 12.37 44.63 -13.09
N ILE A 127 11.91 45.31 -14.14
CA ILE A 127 10.56 45.29 -14.67
C ILE A 127 10.63 44.68 -16.07
N ILE A 128 9.91 43.59 -16.26
CA ILE A 128 9.79 42.90 -17.54
C ILE A 128 8.43 43.26 -18.12
N GLU A 129 8.41 44.01 -19.22
CA GLU A 129 7.20 44.37 -19.94
C GLU A 129 6.83 43.29 -20.96
N MET A 130 5.58 42.81 -20.89
CA MET A 130 5.05 41.73 -21.73
C MET A 130 4.00 42.30 -22.71
N PRO A 131 4.39 42.64 -23.95
CA PRO A 131 3.47 43.26 -24.89
C PRO A 131 2.44 42.23 -25.37
N LEU A 132 1.17 42.62 -25.35
CA LEU A 132 0.03 41.81 -25.79
C LEU A 132 -0.70 42.52 -26.93
N THR A 133 -1.26 41.74 -27.85
CA THR A 133 -2.08 42.25 -28.96
C THR A 133 -3.45 42.73 -28.49
N GLU A 134 -3.95 42.16 -27.40
CA GLU A 134 -5.24 42.47 -26.79
C GLU A 134 -5.03 42.89 -25.34
N ALA A 135 -5.98 43.65 -24.80
CA ALA A 135 -5.94 44.12 -23.43
C ALA A 135 -6.03 42.94 -22.44
N PRO A 136 -5.07 42.77 -21.51
CA PRO A 136 -5.16 41.76 -20.46
C PRO A 136 -6.29 42.10 -19.48
N LEU A 137 -7.07 41.09 -19.11
CA LEU A 137 -8.21 41.16 -18.19
C LEU A 137 -7.89 40.55 -16.82
N CYS A 138 -7.23 39.39 -16.81
CA CYS A 138 -6.90 38.64 -15.60
C CYS A 138 -5.58 37.86 -15.77
N ILE A 139 -4.96 37.49 -14.66
CA ILE A 139 -3.68 36.75 -14.63
C ILE A 139 -3.71 35.64 -13.59
N SER A 140 -2.95 34.56 -13.83
CA SER A 140 -2.73 33.48 -12.87
C SER A 140 -1.30 32.94 -12.96
N CYS A 141 -0.64 32.78 -11.82
CA CYS A 141 0.71 32.23 -11.72
C CYS A 141 0.64 30.73 -11.36
N CYS A 142 1.37 29.89 -12.08
CA CYS A 142 1.45 28.46 -11.80
C CYS A 142 2.23 28.22 -10.49
N PRO A 143 1.65 27.59 -9.46
CA PRO A 143 2.31 27.38 -8.17
C PRO A 143 3.52 26.44 -8.25
N ALA A 144 3.58 25.52 -9.22
CA ALA A 144 4.69 24.58 -9.38
C ALA A 144 5.87 25.12 -10.20
N LYS A 145 5.59 25.68 -11.39
CA LYS A 145 6.61 26.08 -12.39
C LYS A 145 6.92 27.57 -12.40
N GLY A 146 6.03 28.39 -11.85
CA GLY A 146 6.10 29.84 -11.95
C GLY A 146 5.77 30.39 -13.34
N ASP A 147 5.19 29.59 -14.23
CA ASP A 147 4.64 30.05 -15.51
C ASP A 147 3.47 31.03 -15.29
N LEU A 148 3.28 32.00 -16.19
CA LEU A 148 2.23 33.02 -16.11
C LEU A 148 1.19 32.80 -17.22
N LEU A 149 -0.07 32.63 -16.84
CA LEU A 149 -1.21 32.60 -17.76
C LEU A 149 -1.95 33.93 -17.71
N VAL A 150 -2.30 34.46 -18.89
CA VAL A 150 -2.96 35.77 -19.04
C VAL A 150 -4.25 35.60 -19.83
N GLY A 151 -5.37 36.09 -19.28
CA GLY A 151 -6.66 36.09 -19.94
C GLY A 151 -6.91 37.40 -20.70
N CYS A 152 -7.23 37.29 -21.97
CA CYS A 152 -7.71 38.37 -22.84
C CYS A 152 -9.17 38.09 -23.25
N THR A 153 -9.80 38.98 -24.02
CA THR A 153 -11.23 38.87 -24.37
C THR A 153 -11.60 37.54 -25.05
N ASN A 154 -10.76 37.04 -25.96
CA ASN A 154 -11.03 35.79 -26.70
C ASN A 154 -9.82 34.83 -26.75
N LYS A 155 -8.77 35.09 -25.96
CA LYS A 155 -7.51 34.33 -25.97
C LYS A 155 -6.94 34.21 -24.57
N LEU A 156 -6.25 33.11 -24.29
CA LEU A 156 -5.33 32.98 -23.17
C LEU A 156 -3.89 32.91 -23.70
N VAL A 157 -3.00 33.67 -23.09
CA VAL A 157 -1.58 33.70 -23.47
C VAL A 157 -0.75 33.11 -22.33
N LEU A 158 -0.01 32.04 -22.63
CA LEU A 158 0.88 31.36 -21.69
C LEU A 158 2.32 31.84 -21.89
N PHE A 159 2.89 32.41 -20.83
CA PHE A 159 4.29 32.75 -20.72
C PHE A 159 5.00 31.73 -19.83
N SER A 160 5.92 30.95 -20.40
CA SER A 160 6.75 30.03 -19.63
C SER A 160 7.92 30.76 -19.00
N LEU A 161 8.18 30.45 -17.73
CA LEU A 161 9.28 31.02 -16.99
C LEU A 161 10.61 30.45 -17.50
N LYS A 162 11.57 31.32 -17.83
CA LYS A 162 12.93 30.92 -18.22
C LYS A 162 13.96 31.54 -17.29
N CYS A 163 14.85 30.70 -16.76
CA CYS A 163 16.04 31.15 -16.05
C CYS A 163 17.21 31.08 -17.04
N GLN A 164 17.62 32.24 -17.58
CA GLN A 164 18.74 32.32 -18.51
C GLN A 164 20.05 32.45 -17.73
N ILE A 165 20.94 31.47 -17.88
CA ILE A 165 22.28 31.51 -17.29
C ILE A 165 23.16 32.32 -18.24
N ILE A 166 23.67 33.45 -17.75
CA ILE A 166 24.54 34.34 -18.53
C ILE A 166 26.00 33.98 -18.30
N ASN A 167 26.39 33.69 -17.05
CA ASN A 167 27.71 33.19 -16.63
C ASN A 167 27.55 32.15 -15.50
N GLU A 168 28.61 31.42 -15.12
CA GLU A 168 28.57 30.37 -14.06
C GLU A 168 27.98 30.82 -12.71
N GLU A 169 28.04 32.13 -12.39
CA GLU A 169 27.52 32.72 -11.15
C GLU A 169 26.30 33.65 -11.34
N PHE A 170 25.74 33.75 -12.56
CA PHE A 170 24.70 34.72 -12.86
C PHE A 170 23.59 34.17 -13.76
N SER A 171 22.37 34.20 -13.23
CA SER A 171 21.16 33.91 -13.98
C SER A 171 20.16 35.07 -13.91
N ILE A 172 19.49 35.32 -15.03
CA ILE A 172 18.40 36.29 -15.14
C ILE A 172 17.10 35.54 -15.37
N LEU A 173 16.06 35.94 -14.63
CA LEU A 173 14.71 35.45 -14.81
C LEU A 173 14.01 36.23 -15.92
N ASP A 174 13.55 35.55 -16.96
CA ASP A 174 12.79 36.06 -18.09
C ASP A 174 11.60 35.14 -18.41
N PHE A 175 10.84 35.49 -19.44
CA PHE A 175 9.72 34.71 -19.93
C PHE A 175 9.89 34.38 -21.41
N GLU A 176 9.27 33.28 -21.83
CA GLU A 176 9.02 32.99 -23.24
C GLU A 176 7.52 32.92 -23.44
N ARG A 177 7.00 33.60 -24.47
CA ARG A 177 5.64 33.38 -24.91
C ARG A 177 5.58 32.02 -25.60
N SER A 178 4.95 31.05 -24.96
CA SER A 178 5.00 29.64 -25.38
C SER A 178 3.79 29.25 -26.22
N LEU A 179 2.60 29.66 -25.79
CA LEU A 179 1.32 29.19 -26.36
C LEU A 179 0.24 30.29 -26.29
N ILE A 180 -0.52 30.43 -27.37
CA ILE A 180 -1.76 31.21 -27.42
C ILE A 180 -2.93 30.23 -27.59
N ILE A 181 -3.93 30.37 -26.73
CA ILE A 181 -5.12 29.51 -26.69
C ILE A 181 -6.30 30.39 -27.08
N HIS A 182 -6.81 30.24 -28.29
CA HIS A 182 -7.98 30.98 -28.76
C HIS A 182 -9.25 30.30 -28.25
N ILE A 183 -10.13 31.05 -27.60
CA ILE A 183 -11.38 30.56 -27.01
C ILE A 183 -12.53 31.43 -27.52
N SER A 184 -13.51 30.79 -28.17
CA SER A 184 -14.71 31.47 -28.67
C SER A 184 -15.87 31.37 -27.67
N ASN A 185 -16.76 32.36 -27.67
CA ASN A 185 -18.06 32.34 -26.97
C ASN A 185 -18.00 32.37 -25.43
N ILE A 186 -16.85 32.66 -24.83
CA ILE A 186 -16.71 32.87 -23.39
C ILE A 186 -15.64 33.93 -23.13
N ILE A 187 -15.94 34.88 -22.24
CA ILE A 187 -15.02 35.96 -21.85
C ILE A 187 -14.53 35.66 -20.43
N PRO A 188 -13.20 35.54 -20.20
CA PRO A 188 -12.68 35.25 -18.89
C PRO A 188 -12.80 36.46 -17.95
N VAL A 189 -13.53 36.29 -16.85
CA VAL A 189 -13.52 37.21 -15.69
C VAL A 189 -12.37 36.83 -14.75
N GLU A 190 -12.21 35.54 -14.47
CA GLU A 190 -11.12 35.01 -13.65
C GLU A 190 -10.55 33.73 -14.29
N ILE A 191 -9.25 33.52 -14.10
CA ILE A 191 -8.54 32.32 -14.56
C ILE A 191 -7.70 31.73 -13.43
N SER A 192 -7.55 30.42 -13.43
CA SER A 192 -6.64 29.72 -12.51
C SER A 192 -5.82 28.70 -13.30
N PHE A 193 -4.52 28.66 -13.05
CA PHE A 193 -3.57 27.83 -13.81
C PHE A 193 -2.65 27.01 -12.91
N CYS A 194 -2.57 25.70 -13.17
CA CYS A 194 -1.71 24.79 -12.43
C CYS A 194 -1.25 23.62 -13.31
N VAL A 195 0.06 23.50 -13.57
CA VAL A 195 0.68 22.33 -14.26
C VAL A 195 -0.08 21.88 -15.52
N GLY A 196 -0.42 22.83 -16.41
CA GLY A 196 -1.14 22.54 -17.66
C GLY A 196 -2.66 22.45 -17.53
N TYR A 197 -3.22 22.47 -16.32
CA TYR A 197 -4.65 22.61 -16.08
C TYR A 197 -5.03 24.08 -16.04
N ILE A 198 -6.07 24.43 -16.80
CA ILE A 198 -6.60 25.79 -16.91
C ILE A 198 -8.07 25.74 -16.49
N ALA A 199 -8.43 26.54 -15.50
CA ALA A 199 -9.81 26.83 -15.19
C ALA A 199 -10.12 28.27 -15.60
N LEU A 200 -11.26 28.46 -16.25
CA LEU A 200 -11.76 29.74 -16.74
C LEU A 200 -13.16 29.96 -16.20
N MET A 201 -13.41 31.14 -15.64
CA MET A 201 -14.70 31.56 -15.12
C MET A 201 -15.17 32.82 -15.86
N SER A 202 -16.40 32.79 -16.36
CA SER A 202 -17.20 33.94 -16.80
C SER A 202 -18.27 34.24 -15.74
N ASP A 203 -19.19 35.16 -15.99
CA ASP A 203 -20.24 35.55 -15.03
C ASP A 203 -21.09 34.36 -14.55
N LEU A 204 -21.42 33.40 -15.43
CA LEU A 204 -22.29 32.24 -15.14
C LEU A 204 -21.76 30.92 -15.71
N GLU A 205 -20.53 30.89 -16.20
CA GLU A 205 -19.95 29.73 -16.87
C GLU A 205 -18.56 29.41 -16.33
N VAL A 206 -18.27 28.12 -16.17
CA VAL A 206 -16.95 27.60 -15.79
C VAL A 206 -16.52 26.56 -16.80
N LEU A 207 -15.29 26.69 -17.30
CA LEU A 207 -14.65 25.76 -18.21
C LEU A 207 -13.30 25.32 -17.64
N ILE A 208 -13.06 24.00 -17.58
CA ILE A 208 -11.78 23.41 -17.17
C ILE A 208 -11.18 22.64 -18.35
N LEU A 209 -9.93 22.95 -18.66
CA LEU A 209 -9.16 22.37 -19.75
C LEU A 209 -7.84 21.79 -19.20
N LYS A 210 -7.32 20.76 -19.86
CA LYS A 210 -5.97 20.22 -19.65
C LYS A 210 -5.17 20.29 -20.94
N LEU A 211 -4.02 20.95 -20.86
CA LEU A 211 -2.99 20.92 -21.89
C LEU A 211 -2.16 19.65 -21.72
N LYS A 212 -2.12 18.76 -22.71
CA LYS A 212 -1.10 17.69 -22.75
C LYS A 212 -0.11 17.95 -23.87
N SER A 213 1.13 17.55 -23.63
CA SER A 213 2.21 17.56 -24.61
C SER A 213 2.55 16.14 -25.01
N ASP A 214 2.49 15.82 -26.30
CA ASP A 214 2.95 14.51 -26.80
C ASP A 214 4.43 14.58 -27.20
N PRO A 215 5.29 13.67 -26.69
CA PRO A 215 6.63 13.50 -27.24
C PRO A 215 6.51 12.86 -28.64
N LYS A 216 7.32 13.31 -29.60
CA LYS A 216 7.41 12.68 -30.92
C LYS A 216 7.81 11.20 -30.77
N ASN A 217 6.86 10.27 -30.84
CA ASN A 217 7.16 8.91 -31.26
C ASN A 217 7.28 8.92 -32.78
N GLY A 218 8.45 8.50 -33.27
CA GLY A 218 8.72 8.37 -34.70
C GLY A 218 7.95 7.21 -35.30
N GLU A 219 6.66 7.38 -35.54
CA GLU A 219 5.93 6.62 -36.54
C GLU A 219 5.11 7.61 -37.37
N ASN A 220 5.40 7.62 -38.68
CA ASN A 220 4.63 8.36 -39.67
C ASN A 220 3.20 7.81 -39.72
N VAL A 221 2.33 8.29 -38.82
CA VAL A 221 0.88 8.18 -39.01
C VAL A 221 0.46 9.45 -39.76
N ASN A 222 0.08 9.25 -41.02
CA ASN A 222 -0.53 10.28 -41.87
C ASN A 222 -1.80 10.84 -41.21
N HIS A 223 -1.67 11.87 -40.38
CA HIS A 223 -2.79 12.76 -40.08
C HIS A 223 -2.91 13.75 -41.23
N GLN A 224 -3.70 13.38 -42.24
CA GLN A 224 -4.24 14.36 -43.16
C GLN A 224 -5.00 15.41 -42.33
N PRO A 225 -4.82 16.72 -42.60
CA PRO A 225 -5.74 17.71 -42.07
C PRO A 225 -7.12 17.35 -42.65
N HIS A 226 -8.09 17.07 -41.78
CA HIS A 226 -9.47 16.91 -42.22
C HIS A 226 -9.88 18.21 -42.92
N LYS A 227 -9.84 18.18 -44.25
CA LYS A 227 -10.50 19.15 -45.10
C LYS A 227 -11.94 19.22 -44.65
N THR A 228 -12.35 20.42 -44.28
CA THR A 228 -13.73 20.84 -44.14
C THR A 228 -14.46 20.39 -45.41
N ASN A 229 -15.32 19.37 -45.29
CA ASN A 229 -16.26 19.06 -46.34
C ASN A 229 -17.25 20.20 -46.39
N ASN A 230 -17.06 21.12 -47.35
CA ASN A 230 -18.10 22.02 -47.81
C ASN A 230 -19.31 21.17 -48.23
N PRO A 231 -20.50 21.33 -47.63
CA PRO A 231 -21.71 20.90 -48.29
C PRO A 231 -21.99 21.89 -49.41
N MET A 232 -21.83 21.41 -50.64
CA MET A 232 -22.26 22.12 -51.84
C MET A 232 -23.77 22.37 -51.72
N LYS A 233 -24.15 23.65 -51.86
CA LYS A 233 -25.51 24.14 -51.96
C LYS A 233 -26.30 23.28 -52.97
N GLN A 234 -27.41 22.69 -52.52
CA GLN A 234 -28.63 22.66 -53.33
C GLN A 234 -29.52 23.80 -52.83
N THR A 235 -29.70 24.75 -53.72
CA THR A 235 -30.58 25.89 -53.62
C THR A 235 -32.02 25.40 -53.64
N GLU A 236 -32.79 25.67 -52.59
CA GLU A 236 -34.19 26.07 -52.72
C GLU A 236 -34.71 26.67 -51.41
N GLY A 237 -34.91 28.00 -51.43
CA GLY A 237 -35.93 28.69 -50.67
C GLY A 237 -35.76 28.87 -49.15
N ALA A 238 -35.02 29.88 -48.73
CA ALA A 238 -35.55 30.92 -47.84
C ALA A 238 -34.52 32.06 -47.71
N SER A 239 -35.01 33.25 -48.02
CA SER A 239 -34.31 34.53 -48.02
C SER A 239 -33.72 34.93 -46.68
N ASN A 240 -32.67 35.73 -46.76
CA ASN A 240 -32.21 36.65 -45.73
C ASN A 240 -33.38 37.44 -45.12
N GLU A 241 -33.62 37.25 -43.83
CA GLU A 241 -34.12 38.30 -42.92
C GLU A 241 -33.35 38.10 -41.61
N THR A 242 -32.25 38.80 -41.38
CA THR A 242 -32.23 40.01 -40.52
C THR A 242 -33.59 40.31 -39.88
N LEU A 243 -34.02 39.47 -38.94
CA LEU A 243 -34.88 39.94 -37.86
C LEU A 243 -33.96 40.51 -36.78
N GLN A 244 -33.64 41.80 -36.94
CA GLN A 244 -33.64 42.69 -35.80
C GLN A 244 -35.03 42.55 -35.16
N LEU A 245 -35.20 41.57 -34.26
CA LEU A 245 -36.26 41.66 -33.27
C LEU A 245 -35.72 42.65 -32.23
N GLU A 246 -36.18 43.89 -32.32
CA GLU A 246 -36.38 44.69 -31.13
C GLU A 246 -37.32 43.89 -30.23
N SER A 247 -36.75 43.11 -29.31
CA SER A 247 -37.49 42.47 -28.22
C SER A 247 -36.87 42.94 -26.91
N ASP A 248 -37.24 44.15 -26.51
CA ASP A 248 -36.95 44.69 -25.18
C ASP A 248 -37.67 43.92 -24.04
N ASP A 249 -38.41 42.83 -24.32
CA ASP A 249 -39.23 42.14 -23.33
C ASP A 249 -39.05 40.60 -23.21
N PHE A 250 -38.10 39.97 -23.91
CA PHE A 250 -37.87 38.51 -23.75
C PHE A 250 -36.39 38.13 -23.60
N VAL A 251 -36.00 37.72 -22.39
CA VAL A 251 -34.69 37.10 -22.12
C VAL A 251 -34.78 35.60 -22.44
N ILE A 252 -34.06 35.14 -23.48
CA ILE A 252 -33.90 33.70 -23.74
C ILE A 252 -32.93 33.14 -22.71
N CYS A 253 -33.46 32.61 -21.61
CA CYS A 253 -32.64 31.98 -20.58
C CYS A 253 -32.19 30.59 -21.04
N GLN A 254 -30.90 30.46 -21.30
CA GLN A 254 -30.29 29.17 -21.61
C GLN A 254 -30.40 28.23 -20.40
N LYS A 255 -30.73 26.96 -20.64
CA LYS A 255 -30.87 25.96 -19.58
C LYS A 255 -29.53 25.74 -18.85
N PRO A 256 -29.57 25.48 -17.52
CA PRO A 256 -28.37 25.09 -16.79
C PRO A 256 -27.82 23.78 -17.36
N MET A 257 -26.51 23.65 -17.42
CA MET A 257 -25.84 22.54 -18.08
C MET A 257 -24.58 22.16 -17.31
N GLU A 258 -24.35 20.86 -17.16
CA GLU A 258 -23.12 20.32 -16.58
C GLU A 258 -22.64 19.16 -17.45
N LEU A 259 -21.42 19.29 -17.97
CA LEU A 259 -20.78 18.31 -18.84
C LEU A 259 -19.43 17.94 -18.25
N LEU A 260 -19.23 16.63 -18.00
CA LEU A 260 -18.01 16.07 -17.40
C LEU A 260 -17.22 15.26 -18.43
N GLY A 261 -15.89 15.28 -18.30
CA GLY A 261 -14.97 14.52 -19.15
C GLY A 261 -15.13 14.88 -20.63
N GLU A 262 -15.05 13.88 -21.51
CA GLU A 262 -15.11 14.09 -22.96
C GLU A 262 -16.42 14.76 -23.44
N LYS A 263 -17.52 14.58 -22.70
CA LYS A 263 -18.81 15.23 -23.03
C LYS A 263 -18.71 16.76 -22.97
N SER A 264 -17.76 17.31 -22.21
CA SER A 264 -17.54 18.75 -22.12
C SER A 264 -17.03 19.40 -23.42
N SER A 265 -16.57 18.59 -24.40
CA SER A 265 -16.30 19.06 -25.76
C SER A 265 -17.55 19.48 -26.53
N GLN A 266 -18.74 19.03 -26.09
CA GLN A 266 -20.04 19.33 -26.70
C GLN A 266 -20.66 20.64 -26.17
N SER A 267 -19.91 21.43 -25.39
CA SER A 267 -20.39 22.69 -24.80
C SER A 267 -20.69 23.78 -25.82
N GLY A 268 -20.18 23.66 -27.05
CA GLY A 268 -20.25 24.71 -28.07
C GLY A 268 -19.12 25.75 -27.95
N ILE A 269 -18.18 25.57 -27.01
CA ILE A 269 -16.96 26.38 -26.90
C ILE A 269 -15.87 25.74 -27.76
N SER A 270 -15.42 26.47 -28.78
CA SER A 270 -14.26 26.06 -29.58
C SER A 270 -12.96 26.57 -28.96
N VAL A 271 -11.96 25.69 -28.87
CA VAL A 271 -10.62 26.00 -28.38
C VAL A 271 -9.60 25.62 -29.44
N THR A 272 -8.76 26.56 -29.85
CA THR A 272 -7.66 26.30 -30.80
C THR A 272 -6.32 26.78 -30.24
N LEU A 273 -5.24 26.08 -30.60
CA LEU A 273 -3.90 26.32 -30.06
C LEU A 273 -2.98 26.87 -31.14
N GLU A 274 -2.24 27.92 -30.79
CA GLU A 274 -1.19 28.52 -31.61
C GLU A 274 0.12 28.52 -30.82
N SER A 275 1.09 27.73 -31.27
CA SER A 275 2.43 27.71 -30.67
C SER A 275 3.25 28.90 -31.17
N THR A 276 3.95 29.57 -30.26
CA THR A 276 4.70 30.81 -30.55
C THR A 276 6.22 30.68 -30.37
N GLY A 277 6.72 29.46 -30.11
CA GLY A 277 8.15 29.17 -29.94
C GLY A 277 8.94 29.22 -31.25
N LEU A 278 10.24 29.55 -31.15
CA LEU A 278 11.17 29.56 -32.28
C LEU A 278 11.43 28.13 -32.79
N ALA A 279 11.56 27.96 -34.11
CA ALA A 279 11.56 26.68 -34.81
C ALA A 279 12.73 25.70 -34.48
N ASP A 280 13.69 26.08 -33.64
CA ASP A 280 14.91 25.30 -33.37
C ASP A 280 14.86 24.41 -32.11
N GLU A 281 13.85 24.53 -31.25
CA GLU A 281 13.67 23.60 -30.11
C GLU A 281 12.48 22.67 -30.36
N LYS A 282 12.72 21.36 -30.24
CA LYS A 282 11.76 20.24 -30.38
C LYS A 282 10.30 20.67 -30.20
N ILE A 283 9.59 20.94 -31.30
CA ILE A 283 8.18 21.37 -31.30
C ILE A 283 7.37 20.37 -30.46
N LYS A 284 6.96 20.80 -29.26
CA LYS A 284 6.03 20.06 -28.41
C LYS A 284 4.64 20.30 -28.98
N TYR A 285 4.01 19.25 -29.51
CA TYR A 285 2.62 19.34 -29.91
C TYR A 285 1.76 19.34 -28.65
N TYR A 286 1.03 20.42 -28.46
CA TYR A 286 0.02 20.51 -27.42
C TYR A 286 -1.33 20.14 -28.01
N HIS A 287 -2.10 19.34 -27.28
CA HIS A 287 -3.52 19.16 -27.54
C HIS A 287 -4.33 19.60 -26.30
N VAL A 288 -5.57 20.01 -26.50
CA VAL A 288 -6.48 20.39 -25.41
C VAL A 288 -7.44 19.25 -25.12
N GLN A 289 -7.52 18.85 -23.85
CA GLN A 289 -8.58 17.99 -23.36
C GLN A 289 -9.57 18.83 -22.54
N HIS A 290 -10.85 18.79 -22.88
CA HIS A 290 -11.89 19.39 -22.05
C HIS A 290 -12.22 18.46 -20.87
N LEU A 291 -12.32 19.03 -19.66
CA LEU A 291 -12.54 18.27 -18.42
C LEU A 291 -13.91 18.56 -17.79
N LEU A 292 -14.29 19.83 -17.67
CA LEU A 292 -15.55 20.26 -17.08
C LEU A 292 -16.06 21.46 -17.85
N TYR A 293 -17.35 21.47 -18.17
CA TYR A 293 -18.07 22.68 -18.54
C TYR A 293 -19.35 22.75 -17.70
N LYS A 294 -19.55 23.87 -17.00
CA LYS A 294 -20.75 24.12 -16.20
C LYS A 294 -21.29 25.50 -16.49
N ARG A 295 -22.58 25.57 -16.84
CA ARG A 295 -23.32 26.81 -17.05
C ARG A 295 -24.47 26.88 -16.06
N PHE A 296 -24.57 28.02 -15.39
CA PHE A 296 -25.66 28.35 -14.48
C PHE A 296 -26.74 29.14 -15.22
N ALA A 297 -28.00 28.87 -14.87
CA ALA A 297 -29.10 29.71 -15.32
C ALA A 297 -29.34 30.81 -14.28
N PRO A 298 -29.54 32.07 -14.69
CA PRO A 298 -29.95 33.10 -13.76
C PRO A 298 -31.34 32.75 -13.19
N ASP A 299 -31.53 32.90 -11.87
CA ASP A 299 -32.82 32.67 -11.25
C ASP A 299 -33.71 33.91 -11.44
N ILE A 300 -34.52 33.90 -12.50
CA ILE A 300 -35.37 35.03 -12.91
C ILE A 300 -36.62 35.14 -12.00
N SER A 301 -36.81 34.20 -11.06
CA SER A 301 -38.01 34.17 -10.20
C SER A 301 -38.01 35.23 -9.10
N SER A 302 -36.90 35.94 -8.90
CA SER A 302 -36.77 37.00 -7.89
C SER A 302 -36.26 38.29 -8.54
N TYR A 303 -36.94 39.42 -8.31
CA TYR A 303 -36.51 40.77 -8.73
C TYR A 303 -35.27 41.20 -7.92
N VAL A 304 -34.15 40.53 -8.16
CA VAL A 304 -32.90 40.66 -7.42
C VAL A 304 -31.83 41.22 -8.37
N LEU A 305 -30.97 42.09 -7.86
CA LEU A 305 -29.98 42.83 -8.64
C LEU A 305 -29.05 41.88 -9.43
N ALA A 306 -28.56 42.29 -10.60
CA ALA A 306 -27.71 41.47 -11.46
C ALA A 306 -26.43 40.91 -10.77
N ASP A 307 -25.98 41.56 -9.68
CA ASP A 307 -24.82 41.16 -8.88
C ASP A 307 -25.08 40.02 -7.87
N ASP A 308 -26.31 39.51 -7.77
CA ASP A 308 -26.67 38.43 -6.85
C ASP A 308 -26.60 37.03 -7.48
N ILE A 309 -26.28 36.94 -8.77
CA ILE A 309 -26.33 35.68 -9.53
C ILE A 309 -24.96 35.29 -10.11
N LYS A 310 -23.98 36.20 -10.12
CA LYS A 310 -22.67 35.99 -10.76
C LYS A 310 -21.71 35.17 -9.91
N LEU A 311 -20.86 34.39 -10.59
CA LEU A 311 -19.72 33.71 -9.98
C LEU A 311 -18.68 34.74 -9.49
N HIS A 312 -18.08 34.51 -8.33
CA HIS A 312 -17.19 35.48 -7.67
C HIS A 312 -15.80 34.95 -7.27
N SER A 313 -15.60 33.64 -7.29
CA SER A 313 -14.33 33.01 -6.89
C SER A 313 -14.02 31.79 -7.74
N LEU A 314 -12.77 31.66 -8.20
CA LEU A 314 -12.22 30.49 -8.90
C LEU A 314 -10.82 30.12 -8.41
N GLN A 315 -10.59 28.87 -7.98
CA GLN A 315 -9.29 28.38 -7.52
C GLN A 315 -8.98 26.95 -7.96
N LEU A 316 -7.74 26.73 -8.43
CA LEU A 316 -7.12 25.42 -8.57
C LEU A 316 -6.16 25.16 -7.40
N LEU A 317 -6.45 24.14 -6.58
CA LEU A 317 -5.64 23.75 -5.44
C LEU A 317 -4.90 22.43 -5.74
N PRO A 318 -3.58 22.45 -5.97
CA PRO A 318 -2.78 21.24 -6.13
C PRO A 318 -2.43 20.61 -4.77
N ILE A 319 -2.49 19.30 -4.69
CA ILE A 319 -1.87 18.48 -3.65
C ILE A 319 -0.78 17.64 -4.31
N TYR A 320 0.42 17.70 -3.76
CA TYR A 320 1.59 16.99 -4.29
C TYR A 320 1.85 15.72 -3.50
N GLN A 321 2.52 14.75 -4.12
CA GLN A 321 2.89 13.51 -3.46
C GLN A 321 3.95 13.77 -2.38
N THR A 322 3.73 13.24 -1.18
CA THR A 322 4.70 13.31 -0.09
C THR A 322 5.82 12.30 -0.39
N GLY A 323 7.04 12.77 -0.64
CA GLY A 323 8.14 11.90 -1.09
C GLY A 323 8.41 10.72 -0.15
N SER A 324 8.33 9.49 -0.66
CA SER A 324 8.91 8.31 -0.03
C SER A 324 10.44 8.46 0.01
N LEU A 325 11.05 8.30 1.18
CA LEU A 325 12.50 8.37 1.42
C LEU A 325 13.29 7.18 0.81
N THR A 326 12.74 6.47 -0.18
CA THR A 326 13.36 5.30 -0.81
C THR A 326 13.88 5.59 -2.22
N SER A 327 14.69 6.64 -2.39
CA SER A 327 15.78 6.59 -3.38
C SER A 327 16.87 7.62 -3.06
N GLY A 328 18.10 7.15 -2.88
CA GLY A 328 19.27 7.99 -2.64
C GLY A 328 19.71 8.72 -3.89
N ARG A 329 18.98 9.75 -4.32
CA ARG A 329 19.45 10.69 -5.35
C ARG A 329 19.50 12.10 -4.78
N LYS A 330 20.70 12.48 -4.35
CA LYS A 330 21.03 13.86 -3.94
C LYS A 330 20.98 14.80 -5.16
N ASN A 331 20.37 15.96 -4.94
CA ASN A 331 20.66 17.26 -5.58
C ASN A 331 20.36 17.45 -7.08
N LEU A 332 19.10 17.29 -7.49
CA LEU A 332 18.44 18.08 -8.53
C LEU A 332 17.03 18.36 -8.00
N SER A 333 16.51 19.59 -8.16
CA SER A 333 15.19 20.04 -7.69
C SER A 333 14.16 18.90 -7.69
N GLN A 334 13.72 18.45 -6.51
CA GLN A 334 12.66 17.45 -6.40
C GLN A 334 11.42 18.01 -7.10
N GLU A 335 11.19 17.62 -8.35
CA GLU A 335 9.94 17.92 -9.03
C GLU A 335 8.82 17.30 -8.19
N LYS A 336 8.03 18.14 -7.54
CA LYS A 336 6.87 17.70 -6.77
C LYS A 336 5.86 17.11 -7.75
N GLU A 337 5.70 15.80 -7.74
CA GLU A 337 4.70 15.12 -8.57
C GLU A 337 3.30 15.49 -8.07
N LEU A 338 2.42 15.90 -9.00
CA LEU A 338 1.05 16.29 -8.67
C LEU A 338 0.24 15.02 -8.36
N LEU A 339 -0.17 14.87 -7.09
CA LEU A 339 -1.00 13.75 -6.63
C LEU A 339 -2.48 13.98 -6.96
N SER A 340 -2.98 15.17 -6.65
CA SER A 340 -4.39 15.55 -6.87
C SER A 340 -4.52 17.04 -7.16
N LEU A 341 -5.59 17.41 -7.86
CA LEU A 341 -5.90 18.80 -8.21
C LEU A 341 -7.40 19.00 -7.99
N PHE A 342 -7.72 20.01 -7.20
CA PHE A 342 -9.09 20.38 -6.90
C PHE A 342 -9.43 21.70 -7.59
N CYS A 343 -10.63 21.80 -8.15
CA CYS A 343 -11.16 23.03 -8.69
C CYS A 343 -12.35 23.48 -7.86
N PHE A 344 -12.27 24.69 -7.31
CA PHE A 344 -13.35 25.32 -6.57
C PHE A 344 -13.85 26.55 -7.31
N PHE A 345 -15.17 26.70 -7.37
CA PHE A 345 -15.81 27.92 -7.82
C PHE A 345 -17.13 28.17 -7.09
N SER A 346 -17.54 29.43 -7.01
CA SER A 346 -18.61 29.84 -6.09
C SER A 346 -19.55 30.90 -6.67
N LEU A 347 -20.86 30.63 -6.53
CA LEU A 347 -21.93 31.60 -6.62
C LEU A 347 -22.16 32.25 -5.25
N PRO A 348 -22.96 33.34 -5.16
CA PRO A 348 -23.14 34.05 -3.90
C PRO A 348 -23.77 33.21 -2.79
N HIS A 349 -24.51 32.15 -3.10
CA HIS A 349 -25.14 31.26 -2.11
C HIS A 349 -24.65 29.80 -2.12
N VAL A 350 -23.91 29.39 -3.16
CA VAL A 350 -23.48 28.00 -3.31
C VAL A 350 -22.07 27.90 -3.90
N GLY A 351 -21.20 27.13 -3.25
CA GLY A 351 -19.88 26.75 -3.77
C GLY A 351 -19.82 25.29 -4.22
N TYR A 352 -18.99 25.01 -5.23
CA TYR A 352 -18.76 23.66 -5.75
C TYR A 352 -17.27 23.32 -5.74
N LEU A 353 -16.93 22.12 -5.27
CA LEU A 353 -15.57 21.60 -5.26
C LEU A 353 -15.49 20.30 -6.07
N TYR A 354 -14.66 20.31 -7.12
CA TYR A 354 -14.41 19.16 -7.99
C TYR A 354 -12.98 18.65 -7.83
N MET A 355 -12.78 17.35 -7.99
CA MET A 355 -11.47 16.75 -8.30
C MET A 355 -11.33 16.62 -9.82
N VAL A 356 -10.15 16.88 -10.39
CA VAL A 356 -9.97 16.96 -11.86
C VAL A 356 -8.77 16.19 -12.44
N VAL A 357 -8.04 15.40 -11.66
CA VAL A 357 -6.80 14.72 -12.15
C VAL A 357 -7.08 13.40 -12.85
N LYS A 358 -7.45 12.34 -12.10
CA LYS A 358 -7.69 11.00 -12.66
C LYS A 358 -9.11 10.86 -13.18
N SER A 359 -10.08 11.41 -12.45
CA SER A 359 -11.47 11.57 -12.85
C SER A 359 -11.93 13.01 -12.58
N VAL A 360 -13.05 13.40 -13.21
CA VAL A 360 -13.73 14.66 -12.94
C VAL A 360 -14.97 14.36 -12.11
N GLU A 361 -14.88 14.60 -10.80
CA GLU A 361 -15.92 14.24 -9.83
C GLU A 361 -16.27 15.42 -8.92
N LEU A 362 -17.56 15.60 -8.65
CA LEU A 362 -18.05 16.58 -7.69
C LEU A 362 -17.88 16.01 -6.28
N MET A 363 -17.03 16.64 -5.47
CA MET A 363 -16.69 16.16 -4.12
C MET A 363 -17.62 16.73 -3.06
N SER A 364 -17.90 18.03 -3.12
CA SER A 364 -18.67 18.72 -2.09
C SER A 364 -19.38 19.95 -2.64
N VAL A 365 -20.55 20.23 -2.06
CA VAL A 365 -21.36 21.42 -2.33
C VAL A 365 -21.53 22.19 -1.03
N TYR A 366 -21.20 23.47 -1.05
CA TYR A 366 -21.22 24.35 0.12
C TYR A 366 -22.42 25.28 0.01
N GLN A 367 -23.34 25.21 0.97
CA GLN A 367 -24.48 26.12 1.04
C GLN A 367 -24.19 27.24 2.02
N TYR A 368 -24.29 28.48 1.58
CA TYR A 368 -24.04 29.65 2.41
C TYR A 368 -25.34 30.20 2.99
N PRO A 369 -25.38 30.53 4.30
CA PRO A 369 -26.56 31.11 4.93
C PRO A 369 -26.82 32.56 4.50
N GLU A 370 -25.80 33.29 4.08
CA GLU A 370 -25.85 34.68 3.64
C GLU A 370 -25.18 34.83 2.28
N LYS A 371 -25.39 35.99 1.63
CA LYS A 371 -24.72 36.31 0.37
C LYS A 371 -23.21 36.44 0.59
N SER A 372 -22.47 35.47 0.05
CA SER A 372 -21.02 35.51 -0.01
C SER A 372 -20.52 36.52 -1.04
N GLN A 373 -19.40 37.17 -0.72
CA GLN A 373 -18.71 38.10 -1.61
C GLN A 373 -17.49 37.46 -2.26
N GLN A 374 -16.72 36.68 -1.49
CA GLN A 374 -15.54 35.94 -1.93
C GLN A 374 -15.35 34.70 -1.05
N ALA A 375 -14.68 33.70 -1.61
CA ALA A 375 -14.34 32.47 -0.92
C ALA A 375 -12.91 32.01 -1.27
N VAL A 376 -12.20 31.46 -0.30
CA VAL A 376 -10.81 30.99 -0.43
C VAL A 376 -10.70 29.56 0.06
N LEU A 377 -10.22 28.68 -0.81
CA LEU A 377 -10.01 27.26 -0.55
C LEU A 377 -8.58 27.02 -0.08
N THR A 378 -8.44 26.32 1.03
CA THR A 378 -7.17 25.78 1.53
C THR A 378 -7.24 24.25 1.61
N PRO A 379 -6.11 23.54 1.81
CA PRO A 379 -6.15 22.10 2.02
C PRO A 379 -6.99 21.66 3.22
N GLN A 380 -7.15 22.53 4.23
CA GLN A 380 -7.82 22.21 5.50
C GLN A 380 -9.26 22.76 5.56
N PHE A 381 -9.50 23.94 4.98
CA PHE A 381 -10.76 24.66 5.13
C PHE A 381 -11.17 25.43 3.87
N LEU A 382 -12.46 25.75 3.81
CA LEU A 382 -13.01 26.75 2.91
C LEU A 382 -13.44 27.97 3.74
N HIS A 383 -12.80 29.11 3.48
CA HIS A 383 -13.12 30.38 4.12
C HIS A 383 -14.02 31.21 3.22
N VAL A 384 -15.15 31.67 3.73
CA VAL A 384 -16.15 32.42 2.96
C VAL A 384 -16.46 33.72 3.69
N ILE A 385 -16.37 34.84 2.99
CA ILE A 385 -16.75 36.15 3.55
C ILE A 385 -18.12 36.56 3.04
N ALA A 386 -18.98 36.99 3.96
CA ALA A 386 -20.16 37.81 3.69
C ALA A 386 -19.85 39.26 4.09
N SER A 387 -20.81 40.17 3.91
CA SER A 387 -20.61 41.58 4.29
C SER A 387 -20.27 41.77 5.78
N ASN A 388 -20.81 40.90 6.65
CA ASN A 388 -20.75 41.06 8.10
C ASN A 388 -20.07 39.89 8.85
N ASN A 389 -19.61 38.86 8.14
CA ASN A 389 -18.99 37.71 8.78
C ASN A 389 -17.99 36.95 7.90
N LEU A 390 -17.09 36.25 8.57
CA LEU A 390 -16.19 35.25 8.05
C LEU A 390 -16.67 33.87 8.51
N GLN A 391 -16.93 32.99 7.56
CA GLN A 391 -17.38 31.62 7.77
C GLN A 391 -16.25 30.65 7.40
N CYS A 392 -16.20 29.52 8.10
CA CYS A 392 -15.18 28.48 7.89
C CYS A 392 -15.88 27.12 7.76
N PHE A 393 -15.64 26.43 6.65
CA PHE A 393 -16.20 25.10 6.37
C PHE A 393 -15.09 24.06 6.25
N THR A 394 -15.38 22.82 6.64
CA THR A 394 -14.47 21.69 6.41
C THR A 394 -14.45 21.28 4.94
N VAL A 395 -13.35 20.67 4.48
CA VAL A 395 -13.17 20.24 3.10
C VAL A 395 -12.85 18.76 3.01
N ARG A 396 -12.98 18.20 1.80
CA ARG A 396 -12.75 16.77 1.53
C ARG A 396 -11.48 16.48 0.72
N CYS A 397 -10.64 17.49 0.54
CA CYS A 397 -9.41 17.40 -0.24
C CYS A 397 -8.49 16.27 0.29
N SER A 398 -8.28 16.20 1.61
CA SER A 398 -7.42 15.18 2.22
C SER A 398 -8.01 13.77 2.15
N ALA A 399 -9.33 13.62 2.25
CA ALA A 399 -10.00 12.32 2.11
C ALA A 399 -9.86 11.74 0.69
N ALA A 400 -9.94 12.61 -0.32
CA ALA A 400 -9.71 12.26 -1.72
C ALA A 400 -8.24 11.93 -1.99
N ALA A 401 -7.33 12.84 -1.62
CA ALA A 401 -5.90 12.66 -1.86
C ALA A 401 -5.34 11.40 -1.17
N ALA A 402 -5.87 11.02 0.00
CA ALA A 402 -5.47 9.81 0.71
C ALA A 402 -5.69 8.52 -0.11
N ARG A 403 -6.81 8.44 -0.83
CA ARG A 403 -7.16 7.28 -1.68
C ARG A 403 -6.36 7.26 -2.97
N GLU A 404 -5.97 8.43 -3.45
CA GLU A 404 -5.08 8.58 -4.60
C GLU A 404 -3.62 8.21 -4.28
N GLU A 405 -3.18 8.46 -3.04
CA GLU A 405 -1.83 8.16 -2.55
C GLU A 405 -1.65 6.67 -2.24
N ASP A 406 -2.64 6.03 -1.62
CA ASP A 406 -2.54 4.64 -1.16
C ASP A 406 -3.80 3.83 -1.53
N PRO A 407 -3.68 2.85 -2.45
CA PRO A 407 -4.81 2.00 -2.87
C PRO A 407 -5.29 1.04 -1.78
N TYR A 408 -4.55 0.87 -0.67
CA TYR A 408 -4.98 0.07 0.47
C TYR A 408 -5.85 0.83 1.47
N VAL A 409 -6.16 2.12 1.22
CA VAL A 409 -7.16 2.85 2.01
C VAL A 409 -8.53 2.21 1.80
N ASP A 410 -9.30 2.11 2.89
CA ASP A 410 -10.59 1.41 2.99
C ASP A 410 -10.49 -0.13 2.97
N THR A 411 -9.32 -0.67 3.35
CA THR A 411 -9.11 -2.09 3.64
C THR A 411 -9.05 -2.37 5.15
N THR A 412 -8.82 -3.62 5.56
CA THR A 412 -8.60 -3.96 6.99
C THR A 412 -7.28 -3.43 7.54
N LEU A 413 -6.40 -2.85 6.71
CA LEU A 413 -5.11 -2.28 7.12
C LEU A 413 -5.19 -0.78 7.40
N LYS A 414 -5.91 -0.04 6.55
CA LYS A 414 -6.01 1.43 6.64
C LYS A 414 -7.41 1.90 6.29
N ALA A 415 -7.87 2.93 6.98
CA ALA A 415 -9.14 3.58 6.73
C ALA A 415 -8.97 5.10 6.64
N CYS A 416 -9.92 5.75 5.97
CA CYS A 416 -10.03 7.20 5.94
C CYS A 416 -11.52 7.57 5.89
N PRO A 417 -11.97 8.65 6.55
CA PRO A 417 -13.34 9.11 6.42
C PRO A 417 -13.78 9.23 4.95
N PRO A 418 -15.02 8.83 4.62
CA PRO A 418 -15.47 8.79 3.24
C PRO A 418 -15.62 10.19 2.68
N VAL A 419 -15.35 10.35 1.37
CA VAL A 419 -15.49 11.66 0.73
C VAL A 419 -16.95 12.13 0.69
N SER A 420 -17.90 11.20 0.65
CA SER A 420 -19.33 11.48 0.70
C SER A 420 -19.84 11.98 2.06
N MET A 421 -18.97 12.10 3.06
CA MET A 421 -19.33 12.63 4.38
C MET A 421 -19.71 14.12 4.27
N ASP A 422 -20.88 14.48 4.80
CA ASP A 422 -21.39 15.85 4.81
C ASP A 422 -20.37 16.84 5.37
N VAL A 423 -20.18 17.99 4.73
CA VAL A 423 -19.32 19.06 5.26
C VAL A 423 -19.99 19.73 6.47
N CYS A 424 -19.20 20.26 7.39
CA CYS A 424 -19.70 21.09 8.49
C CYS A 424 -19.17 22.52 8.41
N ALA A 425 -19.95 23.42 9.00
CA ALA A 425 -19.53 24.78 9.32
C ALA A 425 -18.95 24.80 10.73
N LEU A 426 -17.81 25.46 10.89
CA LEU A 426 -17.27 25.83 12.19
C LEU A 426 -17.89 27.16 12.64
N ARG A 427 -17.28 27.87 13.58
CA ARG A 427 -17.81 29.16 14.06
C ARG A 427 -17.77 30.24 12.97
N ILE A 428 -18.84 31.04 12.98
CA ILE A 428 -18.95 32.29 12.22
C ILE A 428 -18.34 33.42 13.06
N GLN A 429 -17.32 34.10 12.51
CA GLN A 429 -16.67 35.25 13.14
C GLN A 429 -17.23 36.54 12.55
N LEU A 430 -17.70 37.46 13.39
CA LEU A 430 -18.27 38.73 12.95
C LEU A 430 -17.17 39.73 12.56
N PHE A 431 -17.30 40.32 11.37
CA PHE A 431 -16.46 41.40 10.86
C PHE A 431 -17.34 42.35 10.06
N ILE A 432 -17.33 43.63 10.40
CA ILE A 432 -18.23 44.60 9.75
C ILE A 432 -17.60 45.09 8.44
N GLY A 433 -18.36 45.02 7.36
CA GLY A 433 -17.99 45.61 6.07
C GLY A 433 -16.86 44.88 5.35
N LEU A 434 -16.76 43.55 5.47
CA LEU A 434 -15.81 42.78 4.67
C LEU A 434 -16.06 43.02 3.17
N LYS A 435 -14.98 43.08 2.39
CA LYS A 435 -14.99 43.28 0.92
C LYS A 435 -14.11 42.31 0.16
N ALA A 436 -12.97 41.90 0.73
CA ALA A 436 -12.04 40.99 0.06
C ALA A 436 -11.27 40.11 1.04
N ILE A 437 -10.90 38.92 0.59
CA ILE A 437 -10.11 37.93 1.34
C ILE A 437 -8.96 37.38 0.50
N CYS A 438 -7.81 37.13 1.13
CA CYS A 438 -6.69 36.39 0.55
C CYS A 438 -6.12 35.44 1.60
N HIS A 439 -5.57 34.30 1.18
CA HIS A 439 -4.87 33.36 2.04
C HIS A 439 -3.40 33.25 1.65
N PHE A 440 -2.51 33.21 2.63
CA PHE A 440 -1.16 32.68 2.46
C PHE A 440 -0.69 32.01 3.74
N LYS A 441 -0.08 30.82 3.62
CA LYS A 441 0.36 29.99 4.76
C LYS A 441 -0.74 29.77 5.80
N ASN A 442 -0.59 30.34 7.00
CA ASN A 442 -1.52 30.22 8.12
C ASN A 442 -2.22 31.57 8.39
N HIS A 443 -2.27 32.45 7.40
CA HIS A 443 -2.80 33.81 7.55
C HIS A 443 -3.91 34.08 6.55
N LEU A 444 -5.00 34.65 7.05
CA LEU A 444 -6.10 35.20 6.25
C LEU A 444 -6.01 36.73 6.27
N ILE A 445 -6.00 37.32 5.09
CA ILE A 445 -5.95 38.76 4.90
C ILE A 445 -7.35 39.26 4.57
N LEU A 446 -7.90 40.12 5.42
CA LEU A 446 -9.27 40.62 5.30
C LEU A 446 -9.27 42.13 5.11
N LEU A 447 -9.91 42.59 4.04
CA LEU A 447 -10.19 44.01 3.84
C LEU A 447 -11.59 44.32 4.32
N THR A 448 -11.71 45.23 5.28
CA THR A 448 -13.00 45.83 5.67
C THR A 448 -13.10 47.27 5.19
N LYS A 449 -14.32 47.67 4.83
CA LYS A 449 -14.69 49.01 4.42
C LYS A 449 -16.07 49.34 4.97
N ALA A 450 -16.17 50.45 5.68
CA ALA A 450 -17.45 51.00 6.09
C ALA A 450 -18.22 51.47 4.85
N ASP A 451 -19.43 50.96 4.65
CA ASP A 451 -20.28 51.45 3.57
C ASP A 451 -20.71 52.90 3.88
N PRO A 452 -20.61 53.84 2.91
CA PRO A 452 -20.87 55.25 3.15
C PRO A 452 -22.33 55.61 3.42
N GLU A 453 -23.27 54.65 3.40
CA GLU A 453 -24.69 54.93 3.62
C GLU A 453 -25.34 53.94 4.59
N THR A 454 -25.40 54.32 5.86
CA THR A 454 -26.61 54.29 6.70
C THR A 454 -26.35 55.17 7.94
N ILE A 455 -26.20 56.48 7.75
CA ILE A 455 -26.62 57.40 8.80
C ILE A 455 -28.14 57.49 8.64
N PRO A 456 -28.95 56.96 9.57
CA PRO A 456 -30.38 57.23 9.51
C PRO A 456 -30.53 58.74 9.65
N GLU A 457 -31.19 59.36 8.68
CA GLU A 457 -31.67 60.74 8.80
C GLU A 457 -32.24 60.93 10.20
N ARG A 458 -31.53 61.76 10.96
CA ARG A 458 -31.87 62.10 12.33
C ARG A 458 -33.23 62.77 12.28
N ARG A 459 -34.28 62.00 12.57
CA ARG A 459 -35.64 62.49 12.78
C ARG A 459 -35.58 63.76 13.60
N GLU A 460 -36.02 64.86 13.00
CA GLU A 460 -36.37 66.06 13.72
C GLU A 460 -37.39 65.71 14.81
N SER A 461 -37.10 66.10 16.05
CA SER A 461 -38.14 66.31 17.05
C SER A 461 -37.73 67.44 18.01
N PRO A 462 -38.70 68.14 18.62
CA PRO A 462 -38.68 69.60 18.72
C PRO A 462 -38.20 70.14 20.08
N LYS A 463 -37.64 71.36 20.03
CA LYS A 463 -37.52 72.42 21.04
C LYS A 463 -37.66 72.03 22.53
N ARG A 464 -36.62 72.32 23.33
CA ARG A 464 -36.70 73.27 24.47
C ARG A 464 -35.31 73.74 24.97
N LEU A 465 -35.24 75.06 25.14
CA LEU A 465 -34.29 75.97 25.81
C LEU A 465 -33.40 75.35 26.91
N LEU A 466 -32.12 75.72 27.03
CA LEU A 466 -31.67 76.93 27.75
C LEU A 466 -30.27 77.42 27.30
N SER A 467 -30.11 78.74 27.27
CA SER A 467 -28.90 79.49 26.90
C SER A 467 -27.83 79.54 28.00
N ARG A 468 -26.54 79.68 27.64
CA ARG A 468 -25.67 80.77 28.13
C ARG A 468 -24.37 80.92 27.31
N LYS A 469 -24.05 82.19 26.99
CA LYS A 469 -22.88 82.76 26.28
C LYS A 469 -21.50 82.30 26.78
N GLY A 470 -20.52 82.28 25.86
CA GLY A 470 -19.15 82.75 26.15
C GLY A 470 -17.98 82.18 25.33
N THR A 471 -17.42 83.02 24.44
CA THR A 471 -15.98 83.21 24.13
C THR A 471 -15.16 82.24 23.24
N SER A 472 -14.75 82.80 22.07
CA SER A 472 -13.43 82.79 21.41
C SER A 472 -12.68 81.50 21.04
N VAL A 473 -12.65 81.25 19.71
CA VAL A 473 -11.52 80.87 18.84
C VAL A 473 -10.27 80.28 19.49
N LYS A 474 -10.00 79.00 19.16
CA LYS A 474 -8.68 78.52 18.74
C LYS A 474 -8.88 77.56 17.55
N LEU A 475 -8.32 77.87 16.39
CA LEU A 475 -8.16 76.92 15.29
C LEU A 475 -7.35 75.73 15.81
N LYS A 476 -8.01 74.59 16.04
CA LYS A 476 -7.36 73.29 16.08
C LYS A 476 -7.37 72.74 14.66
N THR A 477 -6.20 72.31 14.20
CA THR A 477 -6.01 71.37 13.09
C THR A 477 -7.13 70.33 13.09
N PRO A 478 -7.75 70.00 11.94
CA PRO A 478 -8.76 68.95 11.90
C PRO A 478 -8.12 67.64 12.38
N PRO A 479 -8.80 66.83 13.19
CA PRO A 479 -8.33 65.50 13.50
C PRO A 479 -8.20 64.72 12.19
N VAL A 480 -7.13 63.95 12.05
CA VAL A 480 -6.95 62.98 10.97
C VAL A 480 -8.22 62.16 10.91
N ALA A 481 -8.97 62.27 9.81
CA ALA A 481 -10.18 61.49 9.61
C ALA A 481 -9.81 60.01 9.75
N GLU A 482 -10.45 59.31 10.69
CA GLU A 482 -10.31 57.87 10.81
C GLU A 482 -10.63 57.24 9.45
N ALA A 483 -9.68 56.49 8.90
CA ALA A 483 -9.86 55.82 7.63
C ALA A 483 -11.06 54.87 7.74
N GLY A 484 -12.05 55.00 6.86
CA GLY A 484 -13.24 54.14 6.82
C GLY A 484 -12.96 52.71 6.34
N TRP A 485 -11.73 52.21 6.48
CA TRP A 485 -11.27 50.91 6.01
C TRP A 485 -10.18 50.37 6.94
N ASN A 486 -10.05 49.04 7.02
CA ASN A 486 -8.95 48.37 7.70
C ASN A 486 -8.51 47.13 6.93
N LEU A 487 -7.21 46.82 6.97
CA LEU A 487 -6.66 45.58 6.45
C LEU A 487 -6.16 44.73 7.62
N TYR A 488 -6.77 43.56 7.83
CA TYR A 488 -6.44 42.66 8.92
C TYR A 488 -5.62 41.47 8.42
N ILE A 489 -4.67 41.03 9.23
CA ILE A 489 -4.09 39.68 9.16
C ILE A 489 -4.70 38.90 10.32
N VAL A 490 -5.40 37.83 10.00
CA VAL A 490 -6.01 36.91 10.97
C VAL A 490 -5.26 35.59 10.89
N ASP A 491 -4.61 35.21 11.98
CA ASP A 491 -3.89 33.95 12.06
C ASP A 491 -4.88 32.80 12.23
N THR A 492 -4.67 31.70 11.51
CA THR A 492 -5.40 30.45 11.76
C THR A 492 -4.78 29.72 12.94
N ILE A 493 -5.61 29.05 13.76
CA ILE A 493 -5.12 28.22 14.87
C ILE A 493 -4.28 27.05 14.32
N SER A 494 -3.27 26.62 15.07
CA SER A 494 -2.51 25.40 14.75
C SER A 494 -3.45 24.21 14.55
N PRO A 495 -3.27 23.38 13.50
CA PRO A 495 -4.10 22.20 13.26
C PRO A 495 -4.17 21.25 14.47
N VAL A 496 -3.07 21.10 15.21
CA VAL A 496 -3.03 20.25 16.41
C VAL A 496 -3.84 20.84 17.56
N GLN A 497 -3.78 22.16 17.75
CA GLN A 497 -4.57 22.82 18.79
C GLN A 497 -6.07 22.73 18.49
N LEU A 498 -6.47 23.01 17.24
CA LEU A 498 -7.86 22.89 16.82
C LEU A 498 -8.34 21.44 16.91
N TYR A 499 -7.50 20.46 16.57
CA TYR A 499 -7.78 19.04 16.78
C TYR A 499 -8.07 18.72 18.27
N LYS A 500 -7.25 19.21 19.21
CA LYS A 500 -7.48 19.03 20.65
C LYS A 500 -8.83 19.64 21.08
N GLU A 501 -9.15 20.84 20.61
CA GLU A 501 -10.47 21.46 20.85
C GLU A 501 -11.64 20.64 20.29
N MET A 502 -11.47 20.04 19.10
CA MET A 502 -12.47 19.15 18.50
C MET A 502 -12.69 17.88 19.31
N VAL A 503 -11.61 17.27 19.82
CA VAL A 503 -11.68 16.10 20.72
C VAL A 503 -12.37 16.47 22.03
N ASP A 504 -12.01 17.59 22.64
CA ASP A 504 -12.66 18.08 23.87
C ASP A 504 -14.14 18.37 23.66
N TYR A 505 -14.50 18.99 22.54
CA TYR A 505 -15.88 19.24 22.17
C TYR A 505 -16.65 17.94 21.92
N SER A 506 -16.00 16.92 21.34
CA SER A 506 -16.61 15.60 21.11
C SER A 506 -17.03 14.91 22.40
N ASN A 507 -16.35 15.18 23.52
CA ASN A 507 -16.68 14.62 24.83
C ASN A 507 -18.09 15.00 25.30
N THR A 508 -18.63 16.14 24.83
CA THR A 508 -20.02 16.55 25.12
C THR A 508 -21.08 15.62 24.50
N TYR A 509 -20.71 14.86 23.46
CA TYR A 509 -21.58 13.92 22.77
C TYR A 509 -21.42 12.46 23.22
N LYS A 510 -20.48 12.17 24.14
CA LYS A 510 -20.13 10.80 24.58
C LYS A 510 -21.31 9.99 25.12
N THR A 511 -22.33 10.63 25.69
CA THR A 511 -23.45 9.95 26.37
C THR A 511 -24.74 9.89 25.57
N ALA A 512 -24.86 10.59 24.43
CA ALA A 512 -26.18 10.77 23.80
C ALA A 512 -26.26 10.69 22.27
N LYS A 513 -25.17 10.77 21.49
CA LYS A 513 -25.24 10.76 20.00
C LYS A 513 -23.95 10.24 19.34
N THR A 514 -23.86 8.93 19.11
CA THR A 514 -22.67 8.31 18.48
C THR A 514 -22.34 8.88 17.11
N GLN A 515 -23.36 9.26 16.32
CA GLN A 515 -23.18 9.78 14.96
C GLN A 515 -22.53 11.17 14.92
N SER A 516 -22.95 12.11 15.79
CA SER A 516 -22.36 13.46 15.84
C SER A 516 -20.93 13.44 16.38
N CYS A 517 -20.62 12.52 17.30
CA CYS A 517 -19.27 12.31 17.81
C CYS A 517 -18.35 11.74 16.71
N ILE A 518 -18.77 10.68 16.01
CA ILE A 518 -18.02 10.09 14.90
C ILE A 518 -17.80 11.12 13.80
N HIS A 519 -18.83 11.90 13.47
CA HIS A 519 -18.71 12.95 12.46
C HIS A 519 -17.64 13.98 12.86
N LEU A 520 -17.70 14.53 14.08
CA LEU A 520 -16.73 15.52 14.54
C LEU A 520 -15.30 14.97 14.61
N LEU A 521 -15.11 13.75 15.13
CA LEU A 521 -13.79 13.11 15.17
C LEU A 521 -13.26 12.77 13.78
N SER A 522 -14.15 12.45 12.84
CA SER A 522 -13.79 12.26 11.43
C SER A 522 -13.32 13.57 10.80
N GLU A 523 -13.98 14.70 11.10
CA GLU A 523 -13.50 16.02 10.68
C GLU A 523 -12.14 16.35 11.29
N ALA A 524 -11.94 16.04 12.57
CA ALA A 524 -10.66 16.25 13.26
C ALA A 524 -9.54 15.41 12.63
N HIS A 525 -9.83 14.16 12.28
CA HIS A 525 -8.90 13.29 11.58
C HIS A 525 -8.53 13.84 10.19
N LEU A 526 -9.52 14.32 9.43
CA LEU A 526 -9.27 14.91 8.10
C LEU A 526 -8.46 16.21 8.17
N LEU A 527 -8.63 17.01 9.23
CA LEU A 527 -7.84 18.21 9.51
C LEU A 527 -6.35 17.87 9.71
N VAL A 528 -6.05 16.96 10.64
CA VAL A 528 -4.67 16.53 10.92
C VAL A 528 -4.04 15.89 9.68
N ARG A 529 -4.81 15.07 8.96
CA ARG A 529 -4.35 14.45 7.71
C ARG A 529 -4.04 15.48 6.62
N ALA A 530 -4.88 16.49 6.45
CA ALA A 530 -4.65 17.58 5.51
C ALA A 530 -3.35 18.33 5.84
N ALA A 531 -3.08 18.58 7.12
CA ALA A 531 -1.83 19.19 7.55
C ALA A 531 -0.59 18.31 7.27
N LEU A 532 -0.71 16.98 7.39
CA LEU A 532 0.39 16.05 7.06
C LEU A 532 0.73 16.02 5.58
N MET A 533 -0.23 16.30 4.69
CA MET A 533 -0.02 16.33 3.24
C MET A 533 0.78 17.56 2.77
N ASP A 534 0.87 18.62 3.58
CA ASP A 534 1.72 19.80 3.32
C ASP A 534 2.99 19.81 4.21
N ALA A 535 3.51 18.63 4.56
CA ALA A 535 4.65 18.49 5.47
C ALA A 535 5.98 19.05 4.93
N SER A 536 6.04 19.51 3.69
CA SER A 536 7.27 20.07 3.09
C SER A 536 7.71 21.40 3.71
N GLN A 537 6.86 22.02 4.53
CA GLN A 537 7.12 23.29 5.21
C GLN A 537 7.15 23.18 6.74
N LEU A 538 6.92 21.99 7.32
CA LEU A 538 6.85 21.78 8.77
C LEU A 538 8.25 21.54 9.36
N GLU A 539 8.51 22.13 10.53
CA GLU A 539 9.70 21.81 11.30
C GLU A 539 9.63 20.35 11.82
N PRO A 540 10.77 19.65 12.02
CA PRO A 540 10.77 18.25 12.45
C PRO A 540 9.99 18.00 13.75
N GLY A 541 10.00 18.96 14.68
CA GLY A 541 9.23 18.87 15.93
C GLY A 541 7.72 18.98 15.71
N GLU A 542 7.27 19.92 14.88
CA GLU A 542 5.86 20.08 14.52
C GLU A 542 5.34 18.87 13.76
N LYS A 543 6.17 18.30 12.88
CA LYS A 543 5.84 17.05 12.17
C LYS A 543 5.66 15.87 13.14
N ALA A 544 6.50 15.76 14.17
CA ALA A 544 6.36 14.72 15.18
C ALA A 544 5.08 14.89 16.01
N GLU A 545 4.78 16.12 16.45
CA GLU A 545 3.52 16.42 17.17
C GLU A 545 2.29 16.10 16.32
N LEU A 546 2.33 16.43 15.02
CA LEU A 546 1.23 16.17 14.10
C LEU A 546 1.05 14.68 13.80
N LEU A 547 2.13 13.91 13.70
CA LEU A 547 2.07 12.44 13.57
C LEU A 547 1.49 11.79 14.82
N GLU A 548 1.81 12.31 16.01
CA GLU A 548 1.23 11.82 17.25
C GLU A 548 -0.27 12.15 17.34
N ALA A 549 -0.67 13.37 16.99
CA ALA A 549 -2.07 13.75 16.88
C ALA A 549 -2.83 12.89 15.85
N PHE A 550 -2.17 12.48 14.77
CA PHE A 550 -2.74 11.56 13.78
C PHE A 550 -2.99 10.18 14.36
N LYS A 551 -2.01 9.58 15.05
CA LYS A 551 -2.17 8.29 15.72
C LYS A 551 -3.26 8.35 16.79
N GLU A 552 -3.27 9.41 17.58
CA GLU A 552 -4.29 9.65 18.60
C GLU A 552 -5.69 9.74 17.97
N SER A 553 -5.84 10.48 16.86
CA SER A 553 -7.11 10.60 16.13
C SER A 553 -7.61 9.25 15.63
N CYS A 554 -6.70 8.38 15.18
CA CYS A 554 -7.01 7.01 14.78
C CYS A 554 -7.49 6.19 15.99
N GLY A 555 -6.86 6.36 17.15
CA GLY A 555 -7.29 5.72 18.40
C GLY A 555 -8.71 6.13 18.80
N HIS A 556 -9.02 7.42 18.77
CA HIS A 556 -10.37 7.94 19.10
C HIS A 556 -11.44 7.47 18.12
N LEU A 557 -11.13 7.40 16.82
CA LEU A 557 -12.05 6.81 15.83
C LEU A 557 -12.22 5.31 16.07
N GLY A 558 -11.13 4.59 16.35
CA GLY A 558 -11.17 3.18 16.78
C GLY A 558 -12.10 2.97 17.96
N ASP A 559 -12.00 3.81 19.00
CA ASP A 559 -12.85 3.77 20.19
C ASP A 559 -14.34 4.06 19.88
N CYS A 560 -14.62 4.89 18.88
CA CYS A 560 -16.00 5.15 18.46
C CYS A 560 -16.58 3.99 17.65
N TYR A 561 -15.83 3.45 16.69
CA TYR A 561 -16.28 2.33 15.87
C TYR A 561 -16.35 1.01 16.65
N SER A 562 -15.52 0.84 17.69
CA SER A 562 -15.55 -0.35 18.54
C SER A 562 -16.86 -0.45 19.33
N ARG A 563 -17.44 0.69 19.73
CA ARG A 563 -18.74 0.83 20.40
C ARG A 563 -19.96 0.79 19.47
N LEU A 564 -19.76 0.59 18.16
CA LEU A 564 -20.87 0.48 17.21
C LEU A 564 -21.30 -0.98 17.01
N ASP A 565 -22.62 -1.17 16.91
CA ASP A 565 -23.25 -2.42 16.46
C ASP A 565 -23.78 -2.31 15.01
N THR A 566 -23.28 -1.34 14.24
CA THR A 566 -23.71 -1.10 12.85
C THR A 566 -22.82 -1.82 11.84
N GLN A 567 -23.17 -1.76 10.55
CA GLN A 567 -22.35 -2.27 9.45
C GLN A 567 -20.93 -1.66 9.42
N TYR A 568 -20.72 -0.49 10.03
CA TYR A 568 -19.44 0.22 10.06
C TYR A 568 -18.53 -0.19 11.23
N SER A 569 -18.98 -1.11 12.09
CA SER A 569 -18.21 -1.61 13.24
C SER A 569 -16.84 -2.20 12.86
N HIS A 570 -16.72 -2.77 11.65
CA HIS A 570 -15.48 -3.31 11.12
C HIS A 570 -14.37 -2.25 10.95
N LEU A 571 -14.71 -0.96 10.87
CA LEU A 571 -13.74 0.13 10.74
C LEU A 571 -12.90 0.33 12.01
N ALA A 572 -13.29 -0.24 13.15
CA ALA A 572 -12.48 -0.21 14.37
C ALA A 572 -11.08 -0.80 14.13
N LEU A 573 -10.99 -1.89 13.36
CA LEU A 573 -9.75 -2.61 13.08
C LEU A 573 -8.69 -1.74 12.38
N PRO A 574 -8.95 -1.17 11.17
CA PRO A 574 -7.95 -0.35 10.50
C PRO A 574 -7.59 0.92 11.28
N TYR A 575 -8.52 1.53 12.02
CA TYR A 575 -8.20 2.70 12.84
C TYR A 575 -7.30 2.36 14.03
N TYR A 576 -7.52 1.25 14.74
CA TYR A 576 -6.59 0.80 15.79
C TYR A 576 -5.23 0.38 15.23
N LYS A 577 -5.17 -0.21 14.03
CA LYS A 577 -3.88 -0.48 13.37
C LYS A 577 -3.12 0.80 13.04
N MET A 578 -3.81 1.83 12.56
CA MET A 578 -3.21 3.11 12.22
C MET A 578 -2.77 3.92 13.45
N SER A 579 -3.40 3.72 14.61
CA SER A 579 -2.95 4.35 15.86
C SER A 579 -1.65 3.74 16.40
N GLY A 580 -1.36 2.48 16.05
CA GLY A 580 -0.20 1.76 16.56
C GLY A 580 -0.33 1.37 18.03
N LEU A 581 -1.55 1.37 18.58
CA LEU A 581 -1.83 0.93 19.94
C LEU A 581 -1.73 -0.60 20.04
N SER A 582 -1.26 -1.09 21.18
CA SER A 582 -1.26 -2.51 21.51
C SER A 582 -2.66 -3.00 21.87
N MET A 583 -2.91 -4.32 21.82
CA MET A 583 -4.19 -4.89 22.23
C MET A 583 -4.48 -4.58 23.70
N ALA A 584 -3.48 -4.66 24.58
CA ALA A 584 -3.61 -4.32 25.98
C ALA A 584 -4.03 -2.85 26.17
N GLU A 585 -3.40 -1.92 25.46
CA GLU A 585 -3.75 -0.50 25.51
C GLU A 585 -5.21 -0.27 25.08
N VAL A 586 -5.65 -0.87 23.97
CA VAL A 586 -7.05 -0.78 23.51
C VAL A 586 -8.02 -1.32 24.57
N LEU A 587 -7.72 -2.47 25.18
CA LEU A 587 -8.56 -3.07 26.21
C LEU A 587 -8.62 -2.22 27.50
N THR A 588 -7.55 -1.49 27.84
CA THR A 588 -7.58 -0.55 28.98
C THR A 588 -8.37 0.73 28.70
N ARG A 589 -8.47 1.16 27.44
CA ARG A 589 -9.16 2.39 27.02
C ARG A 589 -10.68 2.24 26.93
N ALA A 590 -11.17 1.03 26.77
CA ALA A 590 -12.61 0.78 26.81
C ALA A 590 -13.10 1.02 28.25
N ASP A 591 -13.91 2.06 28.46
CA ASP A 591 -14.60 2.26 29.74
C ASP A 591 -15.73 1.21 29.84
N TRP A 592 -15.48 0.15 30.60
CA TRP A 592 -16.31 -1.07 30.66
C TRP A 592 -17.53 -0.99 31.59
N VAL A 593 -17.81 0.17 32.20
CA VAL A 593 -18.86 0.30 33.23
C VAL A 593 -20.10 0.97 32.62
N LEU A 594 -21.10 0.17 32.23
CA LEU A 594 -22.48 0.64 32.18
C LEU A 594 -23.19 0.29 33.49
N GLU A 595 -23.94 1.24 34.03
CA GLU A 595 -24.68 1.18 35.30
C GLU A 595 -25.85 0.17 35.33
N ASP A 596 -26.08 -0.59 34.25
CA ASP A 596 -27.17 -1.56 34.17
C ASP A 596 -26.58 -2.91 33.77
N GLY A 597 -26.70 -3.89 34.65
CA GLY A 597 -25.95 -5.16 34.68
C GLY A 597 -26.11 -6.13 33.49
N SER A 598 -26.44 -5.65 32.29
CA SER A 598 -26.34 -6.39 31.03
C SER A 598 -25.11 -5.94 30.25
N GLN A 599 -24.00 -6.66 30.37
CA GLN A 599 -22.82 -6.47 29.51
C GLN A 599 -23.17 -6.93 28.08
N LYS A 600 -23.55 -5.99 27.21
CA LYS A 600 -23.56 -6.21 25.76
C LYS A 600 -22.24 -5.70 25.20
N TYR A 601 -21.36 -6.63 24.84
CA TYR A 601 -20.12 -6.29 24.14
C TYR A 601 -20.43 -5.93 22.69
N GLU A 602 -19.94 -4.78 22.24
CA GLU A 602 -20.24 -4.28 20.90
C GLU A 602 -19.43 -5.02 19.82
N ARG A 603 -20.07 -5.20 18.66
CA ARG A 603 -19.55 -6.01 17.55
C ARG A 603 -18.20 -5.51 17.02
N GLY A 604 -17.95 -4.20 17.03
CA GLY A 604 -16.71 -3.62 16.52
C GLY A 604 -15.49 -4.00 17.35
N LEU A 605 -15.64 -4.02 18.68
CA LEU A 605 -14.56 -4.41 19.57
C LEU A 605 -14.26 -5.91 19.49
N ILE A 606 -15.30 -6.75 19.46
CA ILE A 606 -15.14 -8.20 19.23
C ILE A 606 -14.45 -8.46 17.91
N PHE A 607 -14.84 -7.74 16.85
CA PHE A 607 -14.21 -7.83 15.54
C PHE A 607 -12.71 -7.48 15.59
N TYR A 608 -12.34 -6.38 16.25
CA TYR A 608 -10.93 -6.00 16.43
C TYR A 608 -10.13 -7.05 17.20
N ILE A 609 -10.62 -7.49 18.37
CA ILE A 609 -9.90 -8.44 19.21
C ILE A 609 -9.73 -9.77 18.46
N ASN A 610 -10.79 -10.25 17.79
CA ASN A 610 -10.73 -11.49 17.04
C ASN A 610 -9.64 -11.45 15.98
N HIS A 611 -9.62 -10.41 15.13
CA HIS A 611 -8.60 -10.27 14.08
C HIS A 611 -7.19 -10.11 14.65
N SER A 612 -7.04 -9.34 15.72
CA SER A 612 -5.73 -9.12 16.34
C SER A 612 -5.16 -10.40 16.97
N LEU A 613 -6.01 -11.24 17.56
CA LEU A 613 -5.60 -12.55 18.10
C LEU A 613 -5.24 -13.58 17.01
N TYR A 614 -5.74 -13.41 15.78
CA TYR A 614 -5.39 -14.24 14.62
C TYR A 614 -4.07 -13.80 13.96
N GLU A 615 -3.65 -12.55 14.10
CA GLU A 615 -2.44 -12.01 13.46
C GLU A 615 -1.11 -12.47 14.11
N ASN A 616 -1.15 -13.40 15.08
CA ASN A 616 0.03 -13.94 15.79
C ASN A 616 0.95 -12.81 16.33
N LEU A 617 0.35 -11.81 16.98
CA LEU A 617 1.10 -10.74 17.62
C LEU A 617 2.00 -11.29 18.74
N ASP A 618 3.23 -10.76 18.86
CA ASP A 618 4.18 -11.12 19.93
C ASP A 618 3.74 -10.63 21.33
N GLU A 619 2.62 -9.92 21.41
CA GLU A 619 2.08 -9.32 22.63
C GLU A 619 1.42 -10.36 23.54
N GLU A 620 1.86 -10.44 24.80
CA GLU A 620 1.28 -11.30 25.85
C GLU A 620 0.38 -10.46 26.77
N LEU A 621 -0.91 -10.79 26.87
CA LEU A 621 -1.86 -10.08 27.73
C LEU A 621 -1.60 -10.41 29.22
N SER A 622 -1.96 -9.49 30.12
CA SER A 622 -1.99 -9.78 31.56
C SER A 622 -3.11 -10.77 31.92
N GLU A 623 -3.00 -11.45 33.07
CA GLU A 623 -4.03 -12.40 33.52
C GLU A 623 -5.42 -11.76 33.60
N GLU A 624 -5.50 -10.52 34.08
CA GLU A 624 -6.76 -9.75 34.19
C GLU A 624 -7.38 -9.44 32.83
N LEU A 625 -6.57 -8.98 31.86
CA LEU A 625 -7.05 -8.65 30.52
C LEU A 625 -7.44 -9.91 29.74
N ALA A 626 -6.66 -10.99 29.88
CA ALA A 626 -6.98 -12.28 29.28
C ALA A 626 -8.31 -12.82 29.83
N ALA A 627 -8.55 -12.75 31.15
CA ALA A 627 -9.80 -13.19 31.75
C ALA A 627 -11.01 -12.40 31.18
N LYS A 628 -10.86 -11.09 31.02
CA LYS A 628 -11.88 -10.23 30.39
C LYS A 628 -12.16 -10.62 28.94
N VAL A 629 -11.12 -10.85 28.13
CA VAL A 629 -11.30 -11.29 26.73
C VAL A 629 -12.07 -12.62 26.66
N VAL A 630 -11.76 -13.59 27.53
CA VAL A 630 -12.50 -14.87 27.59
C VAL A 630 -13.97 -14.64 27.95
N GLU A 631 -14.26 -13.76 28.92
CA GLU A 631 -15.62 -13.39 29.29
C GLU A 631 -16.38 -12.75 28.13
N MET A 632 -15.75 -11.81 27.42
CA MET A 632 -16.32 -11.13 26.25
C MET A 632 -16.77 -12.12 25.17
N PHE A 633 -15.88 -13.05 24.79
CA PHE A 633 -16.19 -14.02 23.76
C PHE A 633 -17.14 -15.11 24.23
N HIS A 634 -17.17 -15.46 25.51
CA HIS A 634 -18.18 -16.36 26.04
C HIS A 634 -19.60 -15.79 25.85
N VAL A 635 -19.78 -14.49 26.04
CA VAL A 635 -21.07 -13.79 25.89
C VAL A 635 -21.39 -13.50 24.42
N ALA A 636 -20.42 -12.97 23.65
CA ALA A 636 -20.65 -12.49 22.29
C ALA A 636 -20.58 -13.59 21.23
N GLU A 637 -19.50 -14.38 21.22
CA GLU A 637 -19.20 -15.38 20.19
C GLU A 637 -18.62 -16.67 20.79
N PRO A 638 -19.44 -17.45 21.54
CA PRO A 638 -18.96 -18.62 22.31
C PRO A 638 -18.24 -19.67 21.47
N LYS A 639 -18.53 -19.75 20.16
CA LYS A 639 -17.89 -20.67 19.22
C LYS A 639 -16.42 -20.35 18.95
N GLN A 640 -16.02 -19.10 19.09
CA GLN A 640 -14.64 -18.65 18.86
C GLN A 640 -13.74 -18.85 20.09
N LEU A 641 -14.32 -19.13 21.26
CA LEU A 641 -13.58 -19.26 22.51
C LEU A 641 -12.41 -20.25 22.45
N PRO A 642 -12.54 -21.45 21.85
CA PRO A 642 -11.42 -22.36 21.74
C PRO A 642 -10.28 -21.81 20.88
N HIS A 643 -10.60 -21.13 19.77
CA HIS A 643 -9.61 -20.51 18.89
C HIS A 643 -8.81 -19.41 19.61
N ILE A 644 -9.49 -18.65 20.46
CA ILE A 644 -8.90 -17.53 21.22
C ILE A 644 -7.97 -18.03 22.31
N LEU A 645 -8.38 -19.06 23.05
CA LEU A 645 -7.55 -19.67 24.10
C LEU A 645 -6.26 -20.28 23.55
N CYS A 646 -6.24 -20.64 22.26
CA CYS A 646 -5.04 -21.12 21.57
C CYS A 646 -4.13 -19.98 21.07
N SER A 647 -4.54 -18.71 21.16
CA SER A 647 -3.71 -17.59 20.74
C SER A 647 -2.51 -17.40 21.69
N PRO A 648 -1.30 -17.11 21.18
CA PRO A 648 -0.12 -16.84 22.01
C PRO A 648 -0.33 -15.67 22.97
N SER A 649 -1.15 -14.68 22.62
CA SER A 649 -1.48 -13.54 23.48
C SER A 649 -2.23 -13.93 24.75
N MET A 650 -2.89 -15.10 24.77
CA MET A 650 -3.65 -15.61 25.91
C MET A 650 -2.83 -16.49 26.85
N LYS A 651 -1.50 -16.55 26.71
CA LYS A 651 -0.61 -17.44 27.48
C LYS A 651 -0.77 -17.31 29.01
N ASN A 652 -1.00 -16.10 29.52
CA ASN A 652 -1.10 -15.81 30.95
C ASN A 652 -2.52 -15.99 31.54
N ILE A 653 -3.48 -16.54 30.78
CA ILE A 653 -4.81 -16.84 31.30
C ILE A 653 -4.73 -17.89 32.42
N ASN A 654 -5.48 -17.68 33.49
CA ASN A 654 -5.64 -18.68 34.53
C ASN A 654 -6.30 -19.96 33.96
N PRO A 655 -5.62 -21.13 34.00
CA PRO A 655 -6.16 -22.35 33.41
C PRO A 655 -7.51 -22.79 34.01
N LEU A 656 -7.74 -22.54 35.30
CA LEU A 656 -9.01 -22.87 35.97
C LEU A 656 -10.17 -22.04 35.44
N THR A 657 -9.93 -20.74 35.24
CA THR A 657 -10.92 -19.81 34.69
C THR A 657 -11.27 -20.21 33.25
N ALA A 658 -10.27 -20.44 32.41
CA ALA A 658 -10.47 -20.89 31.02
C ALA A 658 -11.24 -22.22 30.94
N MET A 659 -10.88 -23.19 31.79
CA MET A 659 -11.58 -24.47 31.87
C MET A 659 -13.05 -24.32 32.29
N SER A 660 -13.35 -23.40 33.22
CA SER A 660 -14.72 -23.15 33.66
C SER A 660 -15.62 -22.65 32.52
N TYR A 661 -15.10 -21.77 31.65
CA TYR A 661 -15.84 -21.27 30.49
C TYR A 661 -16.01 -22.35 29.42
N LEU A 662 -15.00 -23.19 29.17
CA LEU A 662 -15.11 -24.33 28.26
C LEU A 662 -16.15 -25.36 28.73
N ARG A 663 -16.26 -25.61 30.04
CA ARG A 663 -17.32 -26.51 30.59
C ARG A 663 -18.72 -25.92 30.40
N LYS A 664 -18.88 -24.60 30.48
CA LYS A 664 -20.17 -23.93 30.21
C LYS A 664 -20.60 -24.06 28.73
N LEU A 665 -19.64 -24.18 27.80
CA LEU A 665 -19.93 -24.42 26.37
C LEU A 665 -20.51 -25.81 26.10
N ASP A 666 -20.05 -26.84 26.82
CA ASP A 666 -20.62 -28.18 26.71
C ASP A 666 -22.08 -28.22 27.17
N THR A 667 -22.37 -27.57 28.30
CA THR A 667 -23.73 -27.52 28.86
C THR A 667 -24.72 -26.76 27.97
N SER A 668 -24.22 -25.93 27.04
CA SER A 668 -25.03 -25.21 26.05
C SER A 668 -25.15 -25.95 24.71
N GLY A 669 -24.69 -27.20 24.63
CA GLY A 669 -24.84 -28.07 23.45
C GLY A 669 -23.75 -27.92 22.39
N PHE A 670 -22.67 -27.15 22.66
CA PHE A 670 -21.54 -26.96 21.75
C PHE A 670 -20.43 -27.99 22.01
N SER A 671 -20.71 -29.28 21.85
CA SER A 671 -19.66 -30.30 21.84
C SER A 671 -18.95 -30.32 20.48
N SER A 672 -17.83 -29.61 20.39
CA SER A 672 -16.96 -29.62 19.21
C SER A 672 -15.63 -30.27 19.56
N ILE A 673 -14.99 -30.89 18.58
CA ILE A 673 -13.66 -31.49 18.76
C ILE A 673 -12.62 -30.49 19.24
N LEU A 674 -12.79 -29.23 18.84
CA LEU A 674 -11.89 -28.16 19.22
C LEU A 674 -12.04 -27.81 20.70
N VAL A 675 -13.26 -27.85 21.25
CA VAL A 675 -13.49 -27.69 22.69
C VAL A 675 -12.80 -28.81 23.47
N THR A 676 -12.93 -30.06 23.03
CA THR A 676 -12.23 -31.22 23.64
C THR A 676 -10.71 -31.05 23.62
N LEU A 677 -10.12 -30.74 22.46
CA LEU A 677 -8.66 -30.56 22.34
C LEU A 677 -8.16 -29.38 23.18
N THR A 678 -8.91 -28.29 23.26
CA THR A 678 -8.54 -27.12 24.08
C THR A 678 -8.62 -27.44 25.57
N LYS A 679 -9.61 -28.24 26.00
CA LYS A 679 -9.67 -28.75 27.39
C LYS A 679 -8.50 -29.67 27.68
N ALA A 680 -8.14 -30.56 26.76
CA ALA A 680 -6.99 -31.44 26.90
C ALA A 680 -5.70 -30.61 27.09
N ALA A 681 -5.49 -29.58 26.26
CA ALA A 681 -4.36 -28.67 26.37
C ALA A 681 -4.33 -27.90 27.72
N LEU A 682 -5.48 -27.42 28.19
CA LEU A 682 -5.58 -26.72 29.48
C LEU A 682 -5.40 -27.66 30.68
N ALA A 683 -5.88 -28.91 30.60
CA ALA A 683 -5.69 -29.91 31.63
C ALA A 683 -4.20 -30.23 31.83
N LEU A 684 -3.42 -30.28 30.74
CA LEU A 684 -1.96 -30.40 30.81
C LEU A 684 -1.32 -29.22 31.56
N LYS A 685 -1.70 -27.97 31.22
CA LYS A 685 -1.23 -26.78 31.95
C LYS A 685 -1.58 -26.78 33.44
N MET A 686 -2.67 -27.45 33.82
CA MET A 686 -3.08 -27.64 35.22
C MET A 686 -2.37 -28.79 35.93
N GLY A 687 -1.62 -29.64 35.20
CA GLY A 687 -1.05 -30.88 35.73
C GLY A 687 -2.06 -32.02 35.92
N ASP A 688 -3.29 -31.90 35.40
CA ASP A 688 -4.34 -32.92 35.50
C ASP A 688 -4.26 -33.90 34.32
N LEU A 689 -3.40 -34.91 34.47
CA LEU A 689 -3.15 -35.93 33.44
C LEU A 689 -4.35 -36.85 33.20
N ASP A 690 -5.19 -37.06 34.22
CA ASP A 690 -6.38 -37.92 34.11
C ASP A 690 -7.46 -37.24 33.27
N MET A 691 -7.71 -35.95 33.49
CA MET A 691 -8.62 -35.17 32.67
C MET A 691 -8.11 -35.08 31.22
N HIS A 692 -6.82 -34.81 31.01
CA HIS A 692 -6.22 -34.84 29.67
C HIS A 692 -6.46 -36.17 28.96
N ARG A 693 -6.19 -37.30 29.64
CA ARG A 693 -6.40 -38.65 29.08
C ARG A 693 -7.85 -38.91 28.71
N ASN A 694 -8.80 -38.46 29.53
CA ASN A 694 -10.23 -38.65 29.29
C ASN A 694 -10.71 -37.84 28.07
N GLU A 695 -10.29 -36.58 27.96
CA GLU A 695 -10.62 -35.73 26.82
C GLU A 695 -9.99 -36.28 25.52
N MET A 696 -8.73 -36.71 25.55
CA MET A 696 -8.06 -37.29 24.36
C MET A 696 -8.69 -38.61 23.89
N LYS A 697 -9.27 -39.42 24.79
CA LYS A 697 -9.96 -40.67 24.45
C LYS A 697 -11.40 -40.47 23.95
N SER A 698 -11.96 -39.27 24.10
CA SER A 698 -13.36 -39.01 23.73
C SER A 698 -13.63 -39.09 22.23
N HIS A 699 -12.60 -38.95 21.40
CA HIS A 699 -12.69 -38.97 19.94
C HIS A 699 -11.63 -39.90 19.32
N PRO A 700 -11.92 -40.50 18.16
CA PRO A 700 -10.94 -41.29 17.42
C PRO A 700 -9.84 -40.39 16.84
N GLU A 701 -8.64 -40.95 16.65
CA GLU A 701 -7.44 -40.23 16.21
C GLU A 701 -7.65 -39.38 14.95
N MET A 702 -8.31 -39.92 13.92
CA MET A 702 -8.59 -39.18 12.67
C MET A 702 -9.43 -37.93 12.90
N LYS A 703 -10.34 -37.95 13.87
CA LYS A 703 -11.10 -36.75 14.24
C LYS A 703 -10.21 -35.76 14.98
N LEU A 704 -9.31 -36.22 15.87
CA LEU A 704 -8.36 -35.33 16.56
C LEU A 704 -7.44 -34.62 15.56
N VAL A 705 -6.98 -35.31 14.52
CA VAL A 705 -6.22 -34.72 13.40
C VAL A 705 -7.02 -33.61 12.72
N CYS A 706 -8.31 -33.81 12.45
CA CYS A 706 -9.17 -32.75 11.91
C CYS A 706 -9.27 -31.54 12.86
N GLY A 707 -9.28 -31.77 14.17
CA GLY A 707 -9.25 -30.70 15.17
C GLY A 707 -7.96 -29.88 15.13
N PHE A 708 -6.80 -30.52 14.99
CA PHE A 708 -5.52 -29.82 14.81
C PHE A 708 -5.45 -29.05 13.48
N ILE A 709 -6.10 -29.55 12.42
CA ILE A 709 -6.20 -28.83 11.13
C ILE A 709 -7.04 -27.55 11.27
N LEU A 710 -8.12 -27.61 12.04
CA LEU A 710 -8.98 -26.44 12.31
C LEU A 710 -8.27 -25.39 13.17
N GLU A 711 -7.42 -25.81 14.11
CA GLU A 711 -6.64 -24.91 14.96
C GLU A 711 -5.19 -25.38 15.12
N PRO A 712 -4.29 -24.99 14.19
CA PRO A 712 -2.87 -25.35 14.24
C PRO A 712 -2.15 -24.83 15.49
N ARG A 713 -2.67 -23.75 16.11
CA ARG A 713 -2.07 -23.14 17.31
C ARG A 713 -2.08 -24.04 18.53
N LEU A 714 -2.86 -25.12 18.52
CA LEU A 714 -2.78 -26.16 19.54
C LEU A 714 -1.42 -26.88 19.56
N LEU A 715 -0.75 -27.00 18.42
CA LEU A 715 0.54 -27.70 18.29
C LEU A 715 1.72 -26.74 18.16
N MET A 716 1.54 -25.59 17.51
CA MET A 716 2.63 -24.69 17.14
C MET A 716 2.22 -23.22 17.18
N HIS A 717 3.10 -22.36 17.70
CA HIS A 717 2.97 -20.91 17.59
C HIS A 717 4.09 -20.36 16.68
N GLN A 718 3.82 -19.26 15.98
CA GLN A 718 4.85 -18.50 15.27
C GLN A 718 5.22 -17.26 16.10
N ARG A 719 6.50 -17.10 16.43
CA ARG A 719 7.04 -15.95 17.17
C ARG A 719 8.20 -15.36 16.37
N LYS A 720 8.11 -14.10 15.94
CA LYS A 720 9.13 -13.44 15.08
C LYS A 720 9.54 -14.25 13.84
N GLY A 721 8.61 -14.98 13.23
CA GLY A 721 8.88 -15.86 12.08
C GLY A 721 9.54 -17.20 12.42
N GLN A 722 9.77 -17.51 13.71
CA GLN A 722 10.23 -18.82 14.16
C GLN A 722 9.07 -19.66 14.70
N ILE A 723 9.12 -20.97 14.46
CA ILE A 723 8.10 -21.92 14.94
C ILE A 723 8.48 -22.40 16.34
N VAL A 724 7.56 -22.22 17.29
CA VAL A 724 7.70 -22.67 18.67
C VAL A 724 6.64 -23.73 18.95
N PRO A 725 7.03 -24.99 19.24
CA PRO A 725 6.10 -26.03 19.63
C PRO A 725 5.41 -25.74 20.97
N THR A 726 4.16 -26.17 21.11
CA THR A 726 3.39 -26.02 22.35
C THR A 726 3.72 -27.13 23.36
N GLU A 727 3.30 -26.92 24.61
CA GLU A 727 3.37 -27.96 25.66
C GLU A 727 2.56 -29.22 25.29
N LEU A 728 1.43 -29.04 24.60
CA LEU A 728 0.65 -30.16 24.07
C LEU A 728 1.45 -30.96 23.03
N ALA A 729 2.16 -30.29 22.12
CA ALA A 729 3.03 -30.97 21.16
C ALA A 729 4.18 -31.74 21.85
N ALA A 730 4.80 -31.13 22.88
CA ALA A 730 5.81 -31.80 23.71
C ALA A 730 5.26 -33.02 24.44
N HIS A 731 4.05 -32.94 24.98
CA HIS A 731 3.41 -34.09 25.63
C HIS A 731 3.01 -35.19 24.64
N LEU A 732 2.52 -34.82 23.45
CA LEU A 732 2.17 -35.77 22.39
C LEU A 732 3.39 -36.50 21.83
N LYS A 733 4.55 -35.83 21.75
CA LYS A 733 5.83 -36.44 21.39
C LYS A 733 6.13 -37.68 22.24
N ASP A 734 5.93 -37.58 23.56
CA ASP A 734 6.27 -38.64 24.51
C ASP A 734 5.17 -39.70 24.66
N THR A 735 3.90 -39.32 24.46
CA THR A 735 2.75 -40.20 24.72
C THR A 735 2.13 -40.82 23.48
N GLN A 736 2.01 -40.06 22.39
CA GLN A 736 1.33 -40.44 21.14
C GLN A 736 2.06 -39.87 19.90
N PRO A 737 3.32 -40.28 19.64
CA PRO A 737 4.11 -39.74 18.54
C PRO A 737 3.46 -39.95 17.16
N GLY A 738 2.74 -41.07 16.96
CA GLY A 738 1.99 -41.32 15.72
C GLY A 738 0.88 -40.32 15.44
N LEU A 739 0.16 -39.86 16.48
CA LEU A 739 -0.87 -38.84 16.33
C LEU A 739 -0.25 -37.48 15.97
N LEU A 740 0.89 -37.15 16.57
CA LEU A 740 1.62 -35.91 16.28
C LEU A 740 2.08 -35.85 14.82
N VAL A 741 2.70 -36.93 14.32
CA VAL A 741 3.12 -37.02 12.90
C VAL A 741 1.92 -36.93 11.96
N ALA A 742 0.82 -37.64 12.27
CA ALA A 742 -0.41 -37.57 11.47
C ALA A 742 -1.03 -36.16 11.46
N ALA A 743 -0.98 -35.45 12.59
CA ALA A 743 -1.48 -34.08 12.69
C ALA A 743 -0.66 -33.09 11.85
N VAL A 744 0.67 -33.14 11.93
CA VAL A 744 1.56 -32.28 11.12
C VAL A 744 1.41 -32.57 9.63
N LEU A 745 1.33 -33.85 9.24
CA LEU A 745 1.04 -34.24 7.86
C LEU A 745 -0.33 -33.71 7.39
N GLY A 746 -1.33 -33.74 8.26
CA GLY A 746 -2.65 -33.15 8.02
C GLY A 746 -2.58 -31.64 7.78
N LEU A 747 -1.76 -30.91 8.54
CA LEU A 747 -1.53 -29.47 8.35
C LEU A 747 -0.90 -29.16 6.99
N GLN A 748 0.11 -29.94 6.58
CA GLN A 748 0.77 -29.78 5.28
C GLN A 748 -0.18 -30.02 4.11
N LYS A 749 -0.99 -31.09 4.16
CA LYS A 749 -2.00 -31.37 3.12
C LYS A 749 -3.05 -30.27 2.94
N ASN A 750 -3.27 -29.44 3.95
CA ASN A 750 -4.25 -28.35 3.93
C ASN A 750 -3.59 -26.96 3.81
N ASN A 751 -2.32 -26.88 3.40
CA ASN A 751 -1.56 -25.62 3.24
C ASN A 751 -1.55 -24.74 4.51
N LYS A 752 -1.59 -25.36 5.71
CA LYS A 752 -1.50 -24.65 7.00
C LYS A 752 -0.07 -24.59 7.54
N MET A 753 0.83 -25.40 6.97
CA MET A 753 2.24 -25.49 7.35
C MET A 753 3.07 -25.87 6.11
N GLY A 754 4.18 -25.18 5.88
CA GLY A 754 5.14 -25.52 4.83
C GLY A 754 5.93 -26.81 5.11
N ILE A 755 6.65 -27.31 4.10
CA ILE A 755 7.52 -28.49 4.25
C ILE A 755 8.72 -28.15 5.14
N GLU A 756 9.44 -27.08 4.82
CA GLU A 756 10.60 -26.59 5.60
C GLU A 756 10.20 -26.15 7.02
N GLU A 757 9.00 -25.59 7.16
CA GLU A 757 8.41 -25.24 8.45
C GLU A 757 8.21 -26.47 9.34
N ALA A 758 7.76 -27.60 8.77
CA ALA A 758 7.59 -28.86 9.50
C ALA A 758 8.91 -29.50 9.90
N ASP A 759 9.91 -29.45 9.02
CA ASP A 759 11.28 -29.89 9.34
C ASP A 759 11.81 -29.09 10.54
N SER A 760 11.63 -27.76 10.52
CA SER A 760 12.04 -26.85 11.60
C SER A 760 11.28 -27.15 12.90
N PHE A 761 9.97 -27.41 12.83
CA PHE A 761 9.14 -27.74 14.00
C PHE A 761 9.65 -28.97 14.74
N PHE A 762 9.93 -30.08 14.04
CA PHE A 762 10.41 -31.30 14.68
C PHE A 762 11.84 -31.16 15.22
N LYS A 763 12.71 -30.39 14.55
CA LYS A 763 14.05 -30.07 15.06
C LYS A 763 13.98 -29.31 16.39
N VAL A 764 13.16 -28.25 16.45
CA VAL A 764 12.96 -27.46 17.68
C VAL A 764 12.31 -28.30 18.79
N LEU A 765 11.27 -29.08 18.47
CA LEU A 765 10.56 -29.95 19.42
C LEU A 765 11.47 -31.03 20.04
N CYS A 766 12.46 -31.50 19.28
CA CYS A 766 13.39 -32.52 19.75
C CYS A 766 14.64 -31.93 20.44
N GLY A 767 14.87 -30.62 20.36
CA GLY A 767 15.96 -29.93 21.04
C GLY A 767 17.35 -30.42 20.63
N LYS A 768 17.52 -30.86 19.38
CA LYS A 768 18.79 -31.38 18.87
C LYS A 768 19.56 -30.31 18.08
N ASP A 769 20.89 -30.36 18.14
CA ASP A 769 21.78 -29.52 17.34
C ASP A 769 21.44 -29.61 15.84
N GLU A 770 21.75 -28.57 15.06
CA GLU A 770 21.38 -28.47 13.64
C GLU A 770 21.78 -29.70 12.79
N ASP A 771 22.82 -30.42 13.23
CA ASP A 771 23.41 -31.57 12.54
C ASP A 771 22.73 -32.91 12.84
N ILE A 772 21.89 -33.05 13.88
CA ILE A 772 21.28 -34.35 14.27
C ILE A 772 19.78 -34.37 13.97
N ILE A 773 19.40 -35.13 12.93
CA ILE A 773 18.01 -35.34 12.54
C ILE A 773 17.28 -36.28 13.53
N PRO A 774 16.17 -35.83 14.17
CA PRO A 774 15.37 -36.66 15.07
C PRO A 774 14.61 -37.77 14.34
N GLN A 775 14.34 -38.90 15.01
CA GLN A 775 13.57 -40.00 14.43
C GLN A 775 12.15 -39.58 14.02
N LEU A 776 11.48 -38.74 14.80
CA LEU A 776 10.13 -38.26 14.46
C LEU A 776 10.08 -37.46 13.15
N LEU A 777 11.18 -36.80 12.79
CA LEU A 777 11.29 -36.12 11.49
C LEU A 777 11.43 -37.14 10.34
N VAL A 778 12.18 -38.22 10.56
CA VAL A 778 12.24 -39.35 9.62
C VAL A 778 10.86 -40.00 9.47
N ASP A 779 10.15 -40.21 10.57
CA ASP A 779 8.79 -40.77 10.53
C ASP A 779 7.81 -39.84 9.78
N LEU A 780 7.98 -38.52 9.86
CA LEU A 780 7.23 -37.56 9.04
C LEU A 780 7.55 -37.73 7.55
N TRP A 781 8.83 -37.79 7.17
CA TRP A 781 9.22 -37.98 5.77
C TRP A 781 8.70 -39.31 5.20
N GLU A 782 8.77 -40.39 5.99
CA GLU A 782 8.16 -41.68 5.64
C GLU A 782 6.64 -41.55 5.44
N ALA A 783 5.95 -40.84 6.33
CA ALA A 783 4.51 -40.61 6.24
C ALA A 783 4.15 -39.72 5.03
N GLN A 784 4.96 -38.71 4.69
CA GLN A 784 4.80 -37.85 3.53
C GLN A 784 4.88 -38.65 2.21
N LEU A 785 5.85 -39.57 2.10
CA LEU A 785 5.96 -40.47 0.96
C LEU A 785 4.73 -41.37 0.82
N VAL A 786 4.26 -41.96 1.91
CA VAL A 786 3.06 -42.82 1.89
C VAL A 786 1.82 -42.02 1.50
N ALA A 787 1.77 -40.76 1.88
CA ALA A 787 0.60 -39.92 1.69
C ALA A 787 0.45 -39.32 0.28
N GLY A 788 1.48 -39.46 -0.58
CA GLY A 788 1.47 -39.08 -1.99
C GLY A 788 1.40 -37.56 -2.24
N LEU A 789 2.44 -36.82 -1.84
CA LEU A 789 2.59 -35.38 -2.15
C LEU A 789 2.99 -35.17 -3.64
N PRO A 790 2.80 -33.96 -4.21
CA PRO A 790 3.09 -33.69 -5.64
C PRO A 790 4.53 -34.04 -6.05
N ASP A 791 4.70 -34.54 -7.27
CA ASP A 791 5.95 -35.11 -7.81
C ASP A 791 7.21 -34.23 -7.64
N VAL A 792 7.04 -32.90 -7.57
CA VAL A 792 8.14 -31.91 -7.44
C VAL A 792 8.93 -32.08 -6.13
N VAL A 793 8.32 -32.63 -5.08
CA VAL A 793 8.92 -32.80 -3.73
C VAL A 793 9.43 -34.24 -3.52
N LEU A 794 9.07 -35.18 -4.39
CA LEU A 794 9.32 -36.60 -4.19
C LEU A 794 10.83 -36.94 -4.18
N GLN A 795 11.59 -36.37 -5.12
CA GLN A 795 13.04 -36.60 -5.22
C GLN A 795 13.81 -36.00 -4.03
N GLU A 796 13.35 -34.87 -3.49
CA GLU A 796 13.96 -34.28 -2.30
C GLU A 796 13.72 -35.14 -1.06
N LEU A 797 12.52 -35.70 -0.89
CA LEU A 797 12.19 -36.61 0.21
C LEU A 797 13.02 -37.90 0.15
N PHE A 798 13.13 -38.47 -1.05
CA PHE A 798 13.99 -39.60 -1.35
C PHE A 798 15.45 -39.34 -0.97
N PHE A 799 15.95 -38.16 -1.32
CA PHE A 799 17.28 -37.73 -0.97
C PHE A 799 17.47 -37.59 0.55
N LYS A 800 16.53 -36.93 1.25
CA LYS A 800 16.57 -36.73 2.71
C LYS A 800 16.58 -38.06 3.48
N LEU A 801 15.68 -38.99 3.12
CA LEU A 801 15.57 -40.31 3.75
C LEU A 801 16.81 -41.17 3.51
N THR A 802 17.26 -41.24 2.26
CA THR A 802 18.44 -42.03 1.87
C THR A 802 19.69 -41.54 2.57
N SER A 803 19.93 -40.23 2.55
CA SER A 803 21.07 -39.62 3.23
C SER A 803 21.07 -39.93 4.73
N GLN A 804 19.89 -39.87 5.37
CA GLN A 804 19.77 -40.14 6.80
C GLN A 804 19.99 -41.61 7.16
N TYR A 805 19.40 -42.55 6.39
CA TYR A 805 19.65 -43.99 6.61
C TYR A 805 21.13 -44.33 6.39
N ILE A 806 21.75 -43.83 5.31
CA ILE A 806 23.18 -44.02 5.02
C ILE A 806 24.04 -43.48 6.17
N TRP A 807 23.74 -42.25 6.62
CA TRP A 807 24.50 -41.62 7.70
C TRP A 807 24.43 -42.45 8.99
N ARG A 808 23.24 -42.90 9.40
CA ARG A 808 23.07 -43.76 10.59
C ARG A 808 23.79 -45.09 10.47
N LEU A 809 23.72 -45.72 9.30
CA LEU A 809 24.42 -46.98 9.02
C LEU A 809 25.94 -46.80 9.08
N SER A 810 26.47 -45.72 8.48
CA SER A 810 27.91 -45.41 8.47
C SER A 810 28.47 -45.10 9.86
N LYS A 811 27.69 -44.40 10.70
CA LYS A 811 28.08 -44.02 12.08
C LYS A 811 27.68 -45.06 13.13
N ARG A 812 26.94 -46.12 12.75
CA ARG A 812 26.33 -47.11 13.65
C ARG A 812 25.51 -46.47 14.78
N GLN A 813 24.77 -45.42 14.44
CA GLN A 813 23.96 -44.69 15.40
C GLN A 813 22.51 -45.19 15.38
N PRO A 814 21.97 -45.69 16.50
CA PRO A 814 20.57 -46.10 16.57
C PRO A 814 19.64 -44.88 16.53
N PRO A 815 18.38 -45.06 16.11
CA PRO A 815 17.37 -44.01 16.22
C PRO A 815 17.13 -43.64 17.69
N ASP A 816 16.85 -42.37 17.94
CA ASP A 816 16.63 -41.83 19.29
C ASP A 816 15.31 -42.25 19.93
N THR A 817 14.31 -42.56 19.11
CA THR A 817 13.03 -43.14 19.53
C THR A 817 12.71 -44.36 18.68
N ILE A 818 11.74 -45.16 19.11
CA ILE A 818 11.27 -46.31 18.34
C ILE A 818 10.61 -45.78 17.05
N PRO A 819 11.05 -46.21 15.85
CA PRO A 819 10.42 -45.82 14.58
C PRO A 819 8.93 -46.18 14.56
N LEU A 820 8.11 -45.30 13.97
CA LEU A 820 6.65 -45.50 13.93
C LEU A 820 6.21 -46.60 12.98
N ARG A 821 7.01 -46.87 11.95
CA ARG A 821 6.73 -47.89 10.93
C ARG A 821 7.95 -48.76 10.72
N THR A 822 7.68 -50.04 10.51
CA THR A 822 8.68 -51.00 10.04
C THR A 822 8.80 -50.94 8.53
N SER A 823 9.87 -51.50 8.00
CA SER A 823 10.11 -51.76 6.58
C SER A 823 8.96 -52.55 5.95
N GLU A 824 8.42 -53.56 6.65
CA GLU A 824 7.23 -54.30 6.20
C GLU A 824 5.99 -53.40 6.11
N ASP A 825 5.77 -52.52 7.09
CA ASP A 825 4.64 -51.57 7.06
C ASP A 825 4.77 -50.60 5.88
N LEU A 826 5.98 -50.12 5.58
CA LEU A 826 6.24 -49.19 4.49
C LEU A 826 6.05 -49.85 3.11
N ILE A 827 6.55 -51.08 2.93
CA ILE A 827 6.34 -51.88 1.71
C ILE A 827 4.85 -52.09 1.45
N ASN A 828 4.09 -52.40 2.50
CA ASN A 828 2.64 -52.64 2.39
C ASN A 828 1.84 -51.34 2.17
N ALA A 829 2.34 -50.21 2.64
CA ALA A 829 1.61 -48.93 2.62
C ALA A 829 1.93 -48.04 1.41
N CYS A 830 3.08 -48.20 0.75
CA CYS A 830 3.56 -47.26 -0.26
C CYS A 830 4.26 -47.98 -1.43
N SER A 831 3.85 -47.68 -2.66
CA SER A 831 4.43 -48.27 -3.88
C SER A 831 5.87 -47.84 -4.17
N HIS A 832 6.38 -46.82 -3.47
CA HIS A 832 7.77 -46.38 -3.59
C HIS A 832 8.73 -47.28 -2.80
N TYR A 833 8.23 -48.11 -1.87
CA TYR A 833 9.01 -49.10 -1.16
C TYR A 833 8.83 -50.47 -1.82
N GLY A 834 9.90 -50.99 -2.43
CA GLY A 834 9.90 -52.27 -3.14
C GLY A 834 10.13 -53.46 -2.22
N LEU A 835 9.71 -54.64 -2.67
CA LEU A 835 10.05 -55.91 -2.03
C LEU A 835 11.57 -56.14 -2.14
N ILE A 836 12.23 -56.38 -1.01
CA ILE A 836 13.66 -56.69 -0.97
C ILE A 836 13.90 -58.03 -1.67
N TYR A 837 14.85 -58.06 -2.61
CA TYR A 837 15.14 -59.28 -3.35
C TYR A 837 15.66 -60.41 -2.45
N PRO A 838 15.23 -61.67 -2.65
CA PRO A 838 15.62 -62.78 -1.78
C PRO A 838 17.13 -63.01 -1.65
N TRP A 839 17.91 -62.69 -2.69
CA TRP A 839 19.37 -62.85 -2.67
C TRP A 839 20.07 -61.86 -1.73
N VAL A 840 19.45 -60.72 -1.42
CA VAL A 840 19.98 -59.73 -0.46
C VAL A 840 19.99 -60.30 0.96
N ASN A 841 18.99 -61.12 1.31
CA ASN A 841 18.94 -61.78 2.62
C ASN A 841 20.10 -62.76 2.83
N VAL A 842 20.64 -63.33 1.75
CA VAL A 842 21.83 -64.21 1.79
C VAL A 842 23.08 -63.39 2.15
N LEU A 843 23.18 -62.15 1.68
CA LEU A 843 24.28 -61.25 2.06
C LEU A 843 24.25 -60.91 3.56
N ILE A 844 23.07 -60.71 4.14
CA ILE A 844 22.91 -60.24 5.53
C ILE A 844 23.00 -61.38 6.55
N SER A 845 22.70 -62.62 6.15
CA SER A 845 22.62 -63.78 7.06
C SER A 845 23.96 -64.27 7.59
N SER A 846 25.08 -63.81 7.03
CA SER A 846 26.43 -64.10 7.53
C SER A 846 26.84 -63.27 8.76
N ASP A 847 26.04 -62.27 9.18
CA ASP A 847 26.37 -61.39 10.31
C ASP A 847 25.52 -61.71 11.56
N SER A 848 26.12 -62.42 12.51
CA SER A 848 25.44 -62.90 13.73
C SER A 848 25.42 -61.89 14.89
N LEU A 849 25.97 -60.68 14.72
CA LEU A 849 26.24 -59.73 15.82
C LEU A 849 25.52 -58.38 15.72
N VAL A 850 24.52 -58.25 14.85
CA VAL A 850 23.94 -56.94 14.52
C VAL A 850 22.74 -56.59 15.40
N ASP A 851 22.76 -55.38 15.96
CA ASP A 851 21.68 -54.78 16.74
C ASP A 851 20.38 -54.69 15.91
N LYS A 852 19.22 -54.94 16.54
CA LYS A 852 17.92 -55.00 15.84
C LYS A 852 17.57 -53.67 15.14
N SER A 853 18.00 -52.56 15.73
CA SER A 853 17.79 -51.21 15.20
C SER A 853 18.51 -50.97 13.87
N TYR A 854 19.74 -51.47 13.74
CA TYR A 854 20.56 -51.37 12.54
C TYR A 854 19.99 -52.16 11.36
N ARG A 855 19.37 -53.32 11.64
CA ARG A 855 18.73 -54.13 10.59
C ARG A 855 17.52 -53.43 9.97
N GLU A 856 16.81 -52.62 10.76
CA GLU A 856 15.60 -51.92 10.30
C GLU A 856 15.93 -50.75 9.35
N ASP A 857 16.90 -49.90 9.70
CA ASP A 857 17.31 -48.80 8.80
C ASP A 857 17.93 -49.35 7.49
N LEU A 858 18.62 -50.50 7.57
CA LEU A 858 19.13 -51.20 6.38
C LEU A 858 18.01 -51.75 5.50
N SER A 859 17.00 -52.41 6.08
CA SER A 859 15.87 -52.96 5.31
C SER A 859 15.02 -51.84 4.68
N LYS A 860 14.82 -50.73 5.38
CA LYS A 860 14.17 -49.52 4.84
C LYS A 860 14.91 -48.96 3.63
N LEU A 861 16.23 -48.81 3.74
CA LEU A 861 17.07 -48.32 2.63
C LEU A 861 17.05 -49.29 1.43
N GLN A 862 17.21 -50.59 1.67
CA GLN A 862 17.17 -51.62 0.62
C GLN A 862 15.82 -51.64 -0.09
N SER A 863 14.72 -51.56 0.66
CA SER A 863 13.37 -51.49 0.11
C SER A 863 13.15 -50.23 -0.74
N LEU A 864 13.66 -49.07 -0.29
CA LEU A 864 13.57 -47.82 -1.04
C LEU A 864 14.30 -47.91 -2.39
N ILE A 865 15.51 -48.51 -2.42
CA ILE A 865 16.29 -48.74 -3.64
C ILE A 865 15.60 -49.75 -4.59
N CYS A 866 14.92 -50.74 -4.02
CA CYS A 866 14.11 -51.69 -4.79
C CYS A 866 12.83 -51.06 -5.37
N GLY A 867 12.49 -49.84 -4.98
CA GLY A 867 11.33 -49.09 -5.48
C GLY A 867 11.45 -48.65 -6.94
N PRO A 868 10.34 -48.49 -7.68
CA PRO A 868 10.36 -48.11 -9.09
C PRO A 868 10.62 -46.63 -9.36
N SER A 869 10.42 -45.75 -8.36
CA SER A 869 10.35 -44.29 -8.53
C SER A 869 11.66 -43.55 -8.20
N PHE A 870 12.69 -44.28 -7.79
CA PHE A 870 13.92 -43.73 -7.24
C PHE A 870 15.02 -43.63 -8.32
N ASP A 871 15.64 -42.47 -8.51
CA ASP A 871 16.75 -42.30 -9.46
C ASP A 871 18.09 -42.69 -8.80
N ILE A 872 18.53 -43.90 -9.11
CA ILE A 872 19.70 -44.51 -8.45
C ILE A 872 21.02 -43.85 -8.89
N ALA A 873 21.07 -43.26 -10.10
CA ALA A 873 22.27 -42.56 -10.54
C ALA A 873 22.60 -41.34 -9.65
N SER A 874 21.58 -40.72 -9.08
CA SER A 874 21.74 -39.55 -8.20
C SER A 874 22.35 -39.86 -6.83
N ILE A 875 22.27 -41.12 -6.35
CA ILE A 875 22.70 -41.48 -5.00
C ILE A 875 24.09 -42.08 -4.90
N ILE A 876 24.67 -42.55 -6.01
CA ILE A 876 26.01 -43.18 -6.02
C ILE A 876 27.05 -42.34 -5.28
N PRO A 877 27.13 -41.00 -5.47
CA PRO A 877 28.12 -40.18 -4.75
C PRO A 877 27.90 -40.17 -3.23
N PHE A 878 26.68 -40.41 -2.76
CA PHE A 878 26.32 -40.39 -1.35
C PHE A 878 26.58 -41.73 -0.65
N LEU A 879 26.92 -42.78 -1.39
CA LEU A 879 27.29 -44.08 -0.84
C LEU A 879 28.75 -44.16 -0.38
N GLU A 880 29.58 -43.14 -0.66
CA GLU A 880 30.99 -43.07 -0.24
C GLU A 880 31.21 -43.32 1.26
N PRO A 881 30.34 -42.85 2.20
CA PRO A 881 30.48 -43.15 3.63
C PRO A 881 30.18 -44.61 4.00
N LEU A 882 29.47 -45.36 3.15
CA LEU A 882 29.18 -46.79 3.32
C LEU A 882 30.23 -47.62 2.58
N SER A 883 31.27 -48.05 3.29
CA SER A 883 32.28 -48.94 2.70
C SER A 883 31.66 -50.27 2.26
N GLU A 884 32.03 -50.71 1.05
CA GLU A 884 31.77 -52.05 0.50
C GLU A 884 32.38 -53.17 1.36
N ASP A 885 33.33 -52.86 2.25
CA ASP A 885 33.90 -53.83 3.18
C ASP A 885 32.90 -54.28 4.25
N THR A 886 31.83 -53.50 4.46
CA THR A 886 30.75 -53.86 5.38
C THR A 886 29.66 -54.64 4.64
N ILE A 887 29.07 -55.65 5.29
CA ILE A 887 27.97 -56.44 4.70
C ILE A 887 26.78 -55.56 4.28
N ALA A 888 26.46 -54.55 5.10
CA ALA A 888 25.42 -53.58 4.78
C ALA A 888 25.79 -52.73 3.55
N GLY A 889 27.02 -52.19 3.50
CA GLY A 889 27.51 -51.44 2.34
C GLY A 889 27.51 -52.29 1.07
N LEU A 890 28.07 -53.50 1.11
CA LEU A 890 28.07 -54.45 0.00
C LEU A 890 26.65 -54.69 -0.53
N SER A 891 25.67 -54.91 0.35
CA SER A 891 24.28 -55.14 -0.07
C SER A 891 23.66 -53.95 -0.79
N VAL A 892 23.94 -52.72 -0.32
CA VAL A 892 23.39 -51.48 -0.90
C VAL A 892 24.08 -51.14 -2.23
N HIS A 893 25.41 -51.26 -2.31
CA HIS A 893 26.18 -51.03 -3.53
C HIS A 893 25.78 -52.01 -4.64
N VAL A 894 25.71 -53.31 -4.33
CA VAL A 894 25.29 -54.32 -5.31
C VAL A 894 23.86 -54.06 -5.78
N LEU A 895 22.93 -53.67 -4.90
CA LEU A 895 21.57 -53.29 -5.29
C LEU A 895 21.54 -52.09 -6.26
N CYS A 896 22.35 -51.06 -5.98
CA CYS A 896 22.43 -49.87 -6.84
C CYS A 896 23.00 -50.21 -8.23
N HIS A 897 24.13 -50.91 -8.29
CA HIS A 897 24.75 -51.34 -9.55
C HIS A 897 23.84 -52.28 -10.36
N THR A 898 23.11 -53.17 -9.69
CA THR A 898 22.15 -54.07 -10.33
C THR A 898 21.02 -53.29 -11.02
N ARG A 899 20.49 -52.27 -10.34
CA ARG A 899 19.47 -51.39 -10.89
C ARG A 899 19.96 -50.51 -12.04
N LEU A 900 21.25 -50.17 -12.04
CA LEU A 900 21.94 -49.48 -13.16
C LEU A 900 22.30 -50.43 -14.31
N LYS A 901 21.98 -51.72 -14.20
CA LYS A 901 22.28 -52.79 -15.16
C LYS A 901 23.78 -53.10 -15.29
N GLU A 902 24.58 -52.80 -14.28
CA GLU A 902 26.02 -53.08 -14.21
C GLU A 902 26.30 -54.50 -13.67
N TYR A 903 25.62 -55.49 -14.26
CA TYR A 903 25.62 -56.87 -13.77
C TYR A 903 27.01 -57.51 -13.74
N GLU A 904 27.89 -57.19 -14.71
CA GLU A 904 29.26 -57.73 -14.74
C GLU A 904 30.09 -57.28 -13.53
N HIS A 905 29.93 -56.01 -13.11
CA HIS A 905 30.57 -55.47 -11.93
C HIS A 905 30.03 -56.14 -10.66
N CYS A 906 28.70 -56.28 -10.54
CA CYS A 906 28.09 -57.00 -9.43
C CYS A 906 28.59 -58.45 -9.30
N ILE A 907 28.78 -59.16 -10.43
CA ILE A 907 29.32 -60.53 -10.44
C ILE A 907 30.74 -60.54 -9.88
N ASP A 908 31.61 -59.62 -10.32
CA ASP A 908 33.00 -59.56 -9.87
C ASP A 908 33.08 -59.26 -8.36
N THR A 909 32.30 -58.29 -7.90
CA THR A 909 32.24 -57.85 -6.49
C THR A 909 31.67 -58.94 -5.58
N LEU A 910 30.58 -59.61 -5.99
CA LEU A 910 30.00 -60.73 -5.23
C LEU A 910 30.95 -61.92 -5.16
N LEU A 911 31.59 -62.30 -6.27
CA LEU A 911 32.58 -63.39 -6.25
C LEU A 911 33.77 -63.09 -5.34
N GLU A 912 34.15 -61.82 -5.18
CA GLU A 912 35.29 -61.43 -4.34
C GLU A 912 34.90 -61.42 -2.86
N ARG A 913 33.78 -60.77 -2.55
CA ARG A 913 33.39 -60.45 -1.18
C ARG A 913 32.41 -61.46 -0.57
N CYS A 914 31.39 -61.92 -1.30
CA CYS A 914 30.38 -62.87 -0.82
C CYS A 914 29.97 -63.91 -1.90
N PRO A 915 30.78 -64.95 -2.12
CA PRO A 915 30.53 -65.94 -3.19
C PRO A 915 29.31 -66.83 -2.95
N GLU A 916 28.74 -66.85 -1.74
CA GLU A 916 27.54 -67.60 -1.39
C GLU A 916 26.27 -66.97 -1.99
N ALA A 917 26.27 -65.65 -2.18
CA ALA A 917 25.14 -64.92 -2.74
C ALA A 917 25.11 -64.90 -4.28
N ILE A 918 26.19 -65.32 -4.96
CA ILE A 918 26.30 -65.22 -6.43
C ILE A 918 25.27 -66.05 -7.17
N ILE A 919 24.98 -67.26 -6.71
CA ILE A 919 24.01 -68.14 -7.38
C ILE A 919 22.57 -67.68 -7.15
N PRO A 920 22.15 -67.34 -5.91
CA PRO A 920 20.87 -66.66 -5.68
C PRO A 920 20.70 -65.38 -6.50
N TYR A 921 21.75 -64.56 -6.61
CA TYR A 921 21.77 -63.34 -7.42
C TYR A 921 21.59 -63.65 -8.91
N ALA A 922 22.41 -64.54 -9.46
CA ALA A 922 22.39 -64.92 -10.87
C ALA A 922 21.04 -65.55 -11.25
N ASN A 923 20.49 -66.40 -10.39
CA ASN A 923 19.18 -67.01 -10.60
C ASN A 923 18.04 -65.99 -10.58
N HIS A 924 18.19 -64.83 -9.95
CA HIS A 924 17.16 -63.80 -9.89
C HIS A 924 17.32 -62.77 -11.02
N GLU A 925 18.51 -62.18 -11.15
CA GLU A 925 18.80 -61.01 -12.02
C GLU A 925 19.25 -61.38 -13.44
N LEU A 926 19.94 -62.51 -13.63
CA LEU A 926 20.45 -62.94 -14.95
C LEU A 926 19.44 -63.77 -15.71
N LYS A 927 18.18 -63.31 -15.74
CA LYS A 927 17.08 -63.91 -16.51
C LYS A 927 16.91 -63.19 -17.85
N GLU A 928 16.09 -63.79 -18.72
CA GLU A 928 15.68 -63.25 -20.01
C GLU A 928 16.85 -62.67 -20.85
N GLU A 929 16.91 -61.35 -21.05
CA GLU A 929 17.91 -60.66 -21.88
C GLU A 929 19.34 -60.79 -21.33
N ASN A 930 19.48 -60.99 -20.01
CA ASN A 930 20.77 -61.06 -19.33
C ASN A 930 21.31 -62.48 -19.17
N ARG A 931 20.60 -63.51 -19.67
CA ARG A 931 21.00 -64.93 -19.53
C ARG A 931 22.41 -65.20 -20.04
N THR A 932 22.85 -64.48 -21.07
CA THR A 932 24.17 -64.68 -21.66
C THR A 932 25.33 -64.45 -20.70
N LEU A 933 25.12 -63.67 -19.63
CA LEU A 933 26.13 -63.39 -18.61
C LEU A 933 26.50 -64.63 -17.78
N TRP A 934 25.61 -65.64 -17.68
CA TRP A 934 25.90 -66.91 -17.04
C TRP A 934 27.14 -67.60 -17.63
N TRP A 935 27.23 -67.62 -18.96
CA TRP A 935 28.32 -68.29 -19.68
C TRP A 935 29.37 -67.33 -20.23
N LYS A 936 29.05 -66.06 -20.50
CA LYS A 936 30.04 -65.07 -20.97
C LYS A 936 30.89 -64.46 -19.85
N LYS A 937 30.36 -64.36 -18.63
CA LYS A 937 31.04 -63.69 -17.50
C LYS A 937 31.20 -64.61 -16.29
N LEU A 938 30.10 -65.13 -15.74
CA LEU A 938 30.12 -65.88 -14.48
C LEU A 938 30.92 -67.20 -14.57
N LEU A 939 30.67 -68.01 -15.61
CA LEU A 939 31.39 -69.28 -15.81
C LEU A 939 32.91 -69.09 -16.00
N PRO A 940 33.40 -68.21 -16.92
CA PRO A 940 34.82 -67.94 -17.06
C PRO A 940 35.48 -67.43 -15.78
N GLU A 941 34.81 -66.53 -15.06
CA GLU A 941 35.35 -65.91 -13.84
C GLU A 941 35.47 -66.94 -12.70
N LEU A 942 34.48 -67.81 -12.51
CA LEU A 942 34.56 -68.93 -11.55
C LEU A 942 35.67 -69.92 -11.92
N CYS A 943 35.81 -70.26 -13.21
CA CYS A 943 36.90 -71.12 -13.68
C CYS A 943 38.28 -70.48 -13.46
N HIS A 944 38.40 -69.15 -13.58
CA HIS A 944 39.64 -68.43 -13.29
C HIS A 944 39.96 -68.43 -11.79
N ARG A 945 38.99 -68.08 -10.93
CA ARG A 945 39.20 -67.96 -9.48
C ARG A 945 39.45 -69.29 -8.79
N ILE A 946 38.95 -70.41 -9.31
CA ILE A 946 39.29 -71.75 -8.79
C ILE A 946 40.75 -72.12 -9.07
N LYS A 947 41.35 -71.59 -10.14
CA LYS A 947 42.77 -71.81 -10.46
C LYS A 947 43.69 -71.00 -9.54
N CYS A 948 43.22 -69.85 -9.06
CA CYS A 948 43.92 -69.00 -8.11
C CYS A 948 43.68 -69.53 -6.68
N ASP A 949 44.66 -70.26 -6.14
CA ASP A 949 44.53 -70.98 -4.86
C ASP A 949 44.23 -70.04 -3.68
N GLY A 950 43.12 -70.28 -2.98
CA GLY A 950 42.66 -69.44 -1.86
C GLY A 950 41.62 -70.14 -0.97
N GLU A 951 41.49 -69.67 0.27
CA GLU A 951 40.65 -70.26 1.33
C GLU A 951 39.16 -70.47 0.95
N LYS A 952 38.67 -69.80 -0.10
CA LYS A 952 37.28 -69.88 -0.62
C LYS A 952 37.08 -70.92 -1.75
N GLY A 953 38.09 -71.73 -2.08
CA GLY A 953 38.06 -72.66 -3.22
C GLY A 953 36.90 -73.67 -3.22
N GLN A 954 36.47 -74.15 -2.05
CA GLN A 954 35.32 -75.06 -1.94
C GLN A 954 33.99 -74.39 -2.31
N LEU A 955 33.81 -73.11 -1.93
CA LEU A 955 32.60 -72.33 -2.25
C LEU A 955 32.52 -72.00 -3.74
N TYR A 956 33.65 -71.63 -4.36
CA TYR A 956 33.70 -71.41 -5.80
C TYR A 956 33.41 -72.71 -6.57
N LEU A 957 33.89 -73.85 -6.08
CA LEU A 957 33.62 -75.15 -6.70
C LEU A 957 32.14 -75.56 -6.60
N SER A 958 31.44 -75.24 -5.50
CA SER A 958 29.98 -75.42 -5.43
C SER A 958 29.24 -74.49 -6.39
N SER A 959 29.59 -73.20 -6.43
CA SER A 959 28.98 -72.22 -7.33
C SER A 959 29.25 -72.56 -8.80
N LEU A 960 30.43 -73.11 -9.15
CA LEU A 960 30.75 -73.59 -10.49
C LEU A 960 29.88 -74.79 -10.88
N LYS A 961 29.68 -75.76 -9.99
CA LYS A 961 28.81 -76.92 -10.25
C LYS A 961 27.37 -76.52 -10.52
N GLU A 962 26.87 -75.51 -9.82
CA GLU A 962 25.51 -74.99 -10.00
C GLU A 962 25.40 -74.08 -11.24
N THR A 963 26.43 -73.31 -11.55
CA THR A 963 26.52 -72.57 -12.81
C THR A 963 26.51 -73.53 -14.01
N LEU A 964 27.26 -74.63 -13.95
CA LEU A 964 27.29 -75.65 -15.00
C LEU A 964 25.97 -76.39 -15.16
N SER A 965 25.18 -76.57 -14.08
CA SER A 965 23.84 -77.16 -14.20
C SER A 965 22.88 -76.22 -14.93
N VAL A 966 22.92 -74.92 -14.65
CA VAL A 966 22.12 -73.91 -15.36
C VAL A 966 22.55 -73.81 -16.82
N VAL A 967 23.85 -73.71 -17.11
CA VAL A 967 24.38 -73.65 -18.48
C VAL A 967 24.03 -74.91 -19.28
N ALA A 968 24.09 -76.09 -18.67
CA ALA A 968 23.70 -77.35 -19.31
C ALA A 968 22.20 -77.44 -19.62
N VAL A 969 21.36 -76.72 -18.85
CA VAL A 969 19.93 -76.59 -19.12
C VAL A 969 19.66 -75.55 -20.20
N GLU A 970 20.35 -74.40 -20.22
CA GLU A 970 20.00 -73.28 -21.10
C GLU A 970 20.63 -73.36 -22.51
N LEU A 971 21.87 -73.86 -22.64
CA LEU A 971 22.58 -73.93 -23.93
C LEU A 971 22.36 -75.25 -24.68
N GLU A 972 22.47 -75.20 -26.01
CA GLU A 972 22.63 -76.41 -26.81
C GLU A 972 24.04 -76.99 -26.66
N LEU A 973 24.18 -78.31 -26.83
CA LEU A 973 25.46 -79.02 -26.65
C LEU A 973 26.63 -78.40 -27.41
N ARG A 974 26.39 -77.91 -28.63
CA ARG A 974 27.42 -77.26 -29.46
C ARG A 974 27.88 -75.94 -28.86
N ASP A 975 26.94 -75.13 -28.39
CA ASP A 975 27.25 -73.83 -27.80
C ASP A 975 27.86 -74.00 -26.41
N PHE A 976 27.40 -74.98 -25.63
CA PHE A 976 28.00 -75.30 -24.34
C PHE A 976 29.48 -75.69 -24.49
N LEU A 977 29.82 -76.53 -25.48
CA LEU A 977 31.21 -76.88 -25.77
C LEU A 977 32.08 -75.66 -26.12
N ASN A 978 31.52 -74.63 -26.75
CA ASN A 978 32.25 -73.42 -27.13
C ASN A 978 32.55 -72.49 -25.94
N VAL A 979 31.84 -72.63 -24.82
CA VAL A 979 32.03 -71.76 -23.64
C VAL A 979 32.84 -72.45 -22.53
N LEU A 980 33.19 -73.73 -22.69
CA LEU A 980 34.05 -74.43 -21.74
C LEU A 980 35.52 -73.97 -21.88
N PRO A 981 36.28 -73.93 -20.77
CA PRO A 981 37.69 -73.57 -20.82
C PRO A 981 38.51 -74.65 -21.56
N GLU A 982 39.42 -74.22 -22.43
CA GLU A 982 40.29 -75.11 -23.23
C GLU A 982 41.25 -75.97 -22.38
N ASP A 983 41.51 -75.54 -21.14
CA ASP A 983 42.46 -76.14 -20.21
C ASP A 983 41.80 -76.86 -19.01
N GLY A 984 40.52 -77.23 -19.13
CA GLY A 984 39.75 -77.92 -18.09
C GLY A 984 39.84 -79.46 -18.11
N THR A 985 39.73 -80.09 -16.94
CA THR A 985 39.67 -81.56 -16.84
C THR A 985 38.35 -82.10 -17.39
N ALA A 986 38.38 -82.80 -18.53
CA ALA A 986 37.19 -83.33 -19.21
C ALA A 986 36.28 -84.17 -18.29
N ALA A 987 36.84 -84.94 -17.35
CA ALA A 987 36.08 -85.76 -16.40
C ALA A 987 35.14 -84.94 -15.49
N PHE A 988 35.49 -83.69 -15.18
CA PHE A 988 34.68 -82.80 -14.34
C PHE A 988 33.44 -82.27 -15.07
N PHE A 989 33.58 -81.92 -16.36
CA PHE A 989 32.51 -81.35 -17.18
C PHE A 989 31.61 -82.42 -17.82
N LEU A 990 32.10 -83.65 -17.98
CA LEU A 990 31.41 -84.76 -18.63
C LEU A 990 29.98 -85.02 -18.10
N PRO A 991 29.70 -84.99 -16.78
CA PRO A 991 28.34 -85.19 -16.27
C PRO A 991 27.32 -84.16 -16.78
N TYR A 992 27.75 -82.89 -16.89
CA TYR A 992 26.92 -81.78 -17.34
C TYR A 992 26.72 -81.80 -18.87
N LEU A 993 27.77 -82.14 -19.63
CA LEU A 993 27.69 -82.34 -21.08
C LEU A 993 26.78 -83.53 -21.43
N LEU A 994 26.86 -84.63 -20.68
CA LEU A 994 25.96 -85.78 -20.84
C LEU A 994 24.51 -85.38 -20.54
N TYR A 995 24.27 -84.60 -19.47
CA TYR A 995 22.94 -84.09 -19.15
C TYR A 995 22.39 -83.19 -20.29
N CYS A 996 23.18 -82.23 -20.78
CA CYS A 996 22.81 -81.37 -21.91
C CYS A 996 22.53 -82.19 -23.19
N SER A 997 23.34 -83.23 -23.48
CA SER A 997 23.11 -84.12 -24.64
C SER A 997 21.81 -84.94 -24.53
N ARG A 998 21.46 -85.38 -23.31
CA ARG A 998 20.25 -86.16 -23.02
C ARG A 998 18.99 -85.32 -23.01
N LYS A 999 19.10 -83.99 -22.84
CA LYS A 999 17.98 -83.04 -23.00
C LYS A 999 17.27 -83.21 -24.35
N LYS A 1000 18.03 -83.49 -25.42
CA LYS A 1000 17.48 -83.79 -26.77
C LYS A 1000 16.80 -85.16 -26.91
N SER A 1001 16.91 -86.07 -25.94
CA SER A 1001 16.19 -87.37 -25.95
C SER A 1001 14.86 -87.36 -25.19
N LEU A 1002 14.53 -86.26 -24.49
CA LEU A 1002 13.33 -86.12 -23.65
C LEU A 1002 12.47 -84.87 -24.00
N THR A 1003 12.78 -84.20 -25.11
CA THR A 1003 11.87 -83.31 -25.85
C THR A 1003 11.66 -83.92 -27.21
#